data_AF-A0AB36FA18-F1
#
_entry.id   AF-A0AB36FA18-F1
#
_cell.length_a   1.000
_cell.length_b   1.000
_cell.length_c   1.000
_cell.angle_alpha   90.00
_cell.angle_beta   90.00
_cell.angle_gamma   90.00
#
_symmetry.space_group_name_H-M   'P 1'
#
loop_
_entity.id
_entity.type
_entity.pdbx_description
1 polymer ?
#
loop_
_entity_poly.entity_id
_entity_poly.type
_entity_poly.pdbx_seq_one_letter_code
_entity_poly.pdbx_strand_id
1 'polypeptide(L)'
;MSFAGKNLTQGGQMTAYRWRMFIQVNNWIGFWIFILFAVLTTAIFLWRIPQEALDNGSLWWFASINSSFIDLMPASGTPKIYDVHYWYAPTATAMVLKMTLPQIYTDPYMQAMGDQCLRELQWAAGGSGLFCMVVFIAVTWFIANIGRKESEDEYISGMQLTDKPAEVNKLLRKNGEFSDLRVGDLHMVRMAEVLNFLMHGTIGVGKSTLIRWLLDYIRKRGDRAIIYDSGCTFTETHYNPSTDIILNAHDERCANWQMWGECVDAVDYDNLAASLIPVEGESDPFWVSSSRTIYADLAIRMSTDPERSIEKFLKTLLSLSMKNLRDYLANTPSANLVEEKIEKTAISIRSVVTNYAKALRYLQGLDDGTRPPFTIREWMTQERYDSSWLFISTQARHRKSVRPLISLWVSLATLMLQSMGENSDRRVWFIIDEAPSLQRIPELAETLAEARKFGGCFVLGMQNMAQLVHVYGRELAKSIFDLMNTRMYGRSPSAEMAKVVEEELGNQRKRKIREQNSYGLDQVRDGVSLGKDEVNNPIVDYEQIMRLPNLNFYVRLPGEYPVVRLKLKYRALKKRQAGLIERNIRDALSPELERVIQENERAAAAAGLTFPTGEEVLEKGSEMSAAADGTAHVASAGTPASSPVEKKTATPETAPKPPQGTVPERKQVAVMEPVISGSATVVPEEGGGKHNTVTPPVIAEKKDNVVSLRSVGAMKKPTEAPGKLPVSPGVTGHPGTADSVQTMPDALKALRNRHHVPEPPVASPLSMLHRARQRPASSESDPQTEENGGESMNLDMKVTALPDGGLSVTTAGKPVTPKTPDEAHGTHRQLAQEEENILIHRHADDPGYDENDHYYYDREPEL
;
A
#
# COMPACT_ATOMS: atom_id res chain seq x y z
N MET A 1 -8.80 -13.33 -39.00
CA MET A 1 -7.33 -13.48 -39.04
C MET A 1 -6.91 -13.54 -40.50
N SER A 2 -5.83 -12.86 -40.89
CA SER A 2 -5.29 -12.96 -42.27
C SER A 2 -4.27 -14.09 -42.37
N PHE A 3 -4.32 -14.90 -43.42
CA PHE A 3 -3.37 -15.98 -43.66
C PHE A 3 -2.12 -15.44 -44.36
N ALA A 4 -1.21 -14.86 -43.58
CA ALA A 4 0.09 -14.44 -44.10
C ALA A 4 0.95 -15.67 -44.42
N GLY A 5 1.18 -15.97 -45.70
CA GLY A 5 1.97 -17.14 -46.14
C GLY A 5 3.40 -17.19 -45.57
N LYS A 6 3.97 -16.02 -45.22
CA LYS A 6 5.23 -15.89 -44.47
C LYS A 6 5.19 -16.63 -43.13
N ASN A 7 4.07 -16.63 -42.43
CA ASN A 7 3.92 -17.30 -41.14
C ASN A 7 3.89 -18.84 -41.32
N LEU A 8 3.33 -19.33 -42.44
CA LEU A 8 3.38 -20.75 -42.78
C LEU A 8 4.81 -21.20 -43.10
N THR A 9 5.56 -20.45 -43.91
CA THR A 9 6.93 -20.83 -44.28
C THR A 9 7.89 -20.74 -43.09
N GLN A 10 7.82 -19.67 -42.29
CA GLN A 10 8.60 -19.54 -41.05
C GLN A 10 8.22 -20.63 -40.04
N GLY A 11 6.92 -20.88 -39.81
CA GLY A 11 6.47 -21.95 -38.91
C GLY A 11 6.90 -23.35 -39.38
N GLY A 12 6.84 -23.61 -40.68
CA GLY A 12 7.32 -24.85 -41.30
C GLY A 12 8.83 -25.05 -41.12
N GLN A 13 9.64 -24.02 -41.37
CA GLN A 13 11.10 -24.06 -41.16
C GLN A 13 11.47 -24.30 -39.70
N MET A 14 10.88 -23.54 -38.76
CA MET A 14 11.05 -23.74 -37.31
C MET A 14 10.70 -25.17 -36.87
N THR A 15 9.62 -25.74 -37.42
CA THR A 15 9.14 -27.08 -37.07
C THR A 15 10.04 -28.17 -37.64
N ALA A 16 10.42 -28.07 -38.93
CA ALA A 16 11.33 -29.02 -39.58
C ALA A 16 12.72 -28.99 -38.95
N TYR A 17 13.20 -27.83 -38.51
CA TYR A 17 14.44 -27.69 -37.74
C TYR A 17 14.37 -28.40 -36.39
N ARG A 18 13.35 -28.12 -35.58
CA ARG A 18 13.14 -28.78 -34.27
C ARG A 18 13.00 -30.30 -34.41
N TRP A 19 12.34 -30.78 -35.47
CA TRP A 19 12.22 -32.20 -35.77
C TRP A 19 13.56 -32.85 -36.14
N ARG A 20 14.39 -32.19 -36.96
CA ARG A 20 15.77 -32.64 -37.26
C ARG A 20 16.62 -32.74 -35.99
N MET A 21 16.64 -31.68 -35.17
CA MET A 21 17.40 -31.66 -33.91
C MET A 21 16.93 -32.74 -32.93
N PHE A 22 15.61 -32.94 -32.78
CA PHE A 22 15.06 -34.01 -31.95
C PHE A 22 15.52 -35.40 -32.41
N ILE A 23 15.45 -35.69 -33.72
CA ILE A 23 15.95 -36.95 -34.28
C ILE A 23 17.46 -37.10 -34.06
N GLN A 24 18.25 -36.05 -34.27
CA GLN A 24 19.71 -36.09 -34.10
C GLN A 24 20.11 -36.42 -32.65
N VAL A 25 19.51 -35.75 -31.67
CA VAL A 25 19.75 -36.03 -30.24
C VAL A 25 19.26 -37.43 -29.86
N ASN A 26 18.06 -37.82 -30.29
CA ASN A 26 17.50 -39.13 -29.96
C ASN A 26 18.30 -40.28 -30.61
N ASN A 27 18.82 -40.10 -31.83
CA ASN A 27 19.70 -41.07 -32.48
C ASN A 27 21.06 -41.20 -31.76
N TRP A 28 21.64 -40.09 -31.28
CA TRP A 28 22.88 -40.12 -30.51
C TRP A 28 22.71 -40.84 -29.16
N ILE A 29 21.63 -40.54 -28.42
CA ILE A 29 21.29 -41.25 -27.17
C ILE A 29 21.00 -42.74 -27.47
N GLY A 30 20.19 -43.01 -28.48
CA GLY A 30 19.80 -44.37 -28.90
C GLY A 30 20.99 -45.23 -29.32
N PHE A 31 21.99 -44.66 -30.00
CA PHE A 31 23.22 -45.34 -30.39
C PHE A 31 24.01 -45.84 -29.16
N TRP A 32 24.25 -44.99 -28.17
CA TRP A 32 24.96 -45.38 -26.95
C TRP A 32 24.18 -46.40 -26.12
N ILE A 33 22.85 -46.28 -26.07
CA ILE A 33 21.99 -47.22 -25.34
C ILE A 33 21.86 -48.56 -26.08
N PHE A 34 21.94 -48.58 -27.41
CA PHE A 34 22.04 -49.80 -28.20
C PHE A 34 23.38 -50.51 -27.97
N ILE A 35 24.49 -49.78 -27.90
CA ILE A 35 25.80 -50.35 -27.50
C ILE A 35 25.73 -50.93 -26.09
N LEU A 36 25.18 -50.19 -25.12
CA LEU A 36 24.98 -50.67 -23.75
C LEU A 36 24.12 -51.94 -23.70
N PHE A 37 23.02 -51.98 -24.47
CA PHE A 37 22.15 -53.14 -24.61
C PHE A 37 22.89 -54.35 -25.18
N ALA A 38 23.66 -54.17 -26.26
CA ALA A 38 24.40 -55.25 -26.91
C ALA A 38 25.50 -55.83 -25.99
N VAL A 39 26.24 -54.96 -25.28
CA VAL A 39 27.27 -55.36 -24.32
C VAL A 39 26.66 -56.10 -23.12
N LEU A 40 25.59 -55.55 -22.52
CA LEU A 40 24.90 -56.20 -21.39
C LEU A 40 24.28 -57.55 -21.79
N THR A 41 23.61 -57.61 -22.94
CA THR A 41 22.99 -58.86 -23.44
C THR A 41 24.05 -59.92 -23.66
N THR A 42 25.18 -59.57 -24.29
CA THR A 42 26.30 -60.50 -24.51
C THR A 42 26.93 -60.97 -23.20
N ALA A 43 27.17 -60.05 -22.25
CA ALA A 43 27.77 -60.38 -20.96
C ALA A 43 26.86 -61.28 -20.10
N ILE A 44 25.57 -60.97 -20.00
CA ILE A 44 24.60 -61.76 -19.23
C ILE A 44 24.37 -63.13 -19.88
N PHE A 45 24.30 -63.20 -21.21
CA PHE A 45 24.17 -64.45 -21.95
C PHE A 45 25.37 -65.38 -21.72
N LEU A 46 26.60 -64.90 -21.95
CA LEU A 46 27.82 -65.69 -21.77
C LEU A 46 28.10 -66.06 -20.30
N TRP A 47 27.62 -65.27 -19.33
CA TRP A 47 27.72 -65.61 -17.91
C TRP A 47 26.75 -66.71 -17.48
N ARG A 48 25.58 -66.81 -18.13
CA ARG A 48 24.48 -67.68 -17.69
C ARG A 48 24.32 -68.97 -18.51
N ILE A 49 24.77 -69.03 -19.77
CA ILE A 49 24.64 -70.23 -20.59
C ILE A 49 25.68 -71.31 -20.23
N PRO A 50 25.29 -72.58 -19.98
CA PRO A 50 26.23 -73.69 -19.86
C PRO A 50 26.98 -73.95 -21.18
N GLN A 51 28.26 -74.31 -21.11
CA GLN A 51 29.10 -74.54 -22.31
C GLN A 51 28.48 -75.57 -23.27
N GLU A 52 28.00 -76.71 -22.77
CA GLU A 52 27.30 -77.72 -23.60
C GLU A 52 26.07 -77.17 -24.33
N ALA A 53 25.30 -76.27 -23.69
CA ALA A 53 24.12 -75.65 -24.29
C ALA A 53 24.48 -74.56 -25.31
N LEU A 54 25.64 -73.91 -25.15
CA LEU A 54 26.19 -72.97 -26.13
C LEU A 54 26.73 -73.71 -27.36
N ASP A 55 27.55 -74.75 -27.15
CA ASP A 55 28.22 -75.49 -28.22
C ASP A 55 27.19 -76.33 -29.02
N ASN A 56 26.40 -77.18 -28.35
CA ASN A 56 25.40 -78.00 -29.04
C ASN A 56 24.23 -77.14 -29.55
N GLY A 57 23.81 -76.12 -28.81
CA GLY A 57 22.74 -75.21 -29.21
C GLY A 57 23.13 -74.33 -30.41
N SER A 58 24.38 -73.87 -30.50
CA SER A 58 24.86 -73.13 -31.67
C SER A 58 25.03 -74.02 -32.90
N LEU A 59 25.45 -75.29 -32.73
CA LEU A 59 25.44 -76.29 -33.82
C LEU A 59 24.01 -76.58 -34.32
N TRP A 60 23.02 -76.67 -33.43
CA TRP A 60 21.63 -76.80 -33.83
C TRP A 60 21.11 -75.56 -34.56
N TRP A 61 21.39 -74.35 -34.04
CA TRP A 61 21.01 -73.10 -34.72
C TRP A 61 21.69 -72.94 -36.08
N PHE A 62 22.94 -73.35 -36.22
CA PHE A 62 23.63 -73.41 -37.51
C PHE A 62 22.95 -74.39 -38.49
N ALA A 63 22.55 -75.58 -38.03
CA ALA A 63 21.78 -76.53 -38.84
C ALA A 63 20.40 -75.97 -39.22
N SER A 64 19.72 -75.31 -38.29
CA SER A 64 18.38 -74.73 -38.45
C SER A 64 18.36 -73.55 -39.45
N ILE A 65 19.31 -72.62 -39.35
CA ILE A 65 19.48 -71.50 -40.29
C ILE A 65 19.83 -72.00 -41.71
N ASN A 66 20.58 -73.10 -41.81
CA ASN A 66 20.95 -73.71 -43.09
C ASN A 66 20.00 -74.83 -43.53
N SER A 67 18.83 -75.01 -42.90
CA SER A 67 17.91 -76.12 -43.16
C SER A 67 17.51 -76.24 -44.63
N SER A 68 17.18 -75.13 -45.29
CA SER A 68 16.88 -75.06 -46.73
C SER A 68 18.05 -75.46 -47.66
N PHE A 69 19.28 -75.56 -47.14
CA PHE A 69 20.46 -76.06 -47.85
C PHE A 69 20.81 -77.51 -47.49
N ILE A 70 20.15 -78.12 -46.49
CA ILE A 70 20.40 -79.52 -46.11
C ILE A 70 19.99 -80.46 -47.25
N ASP A 71 18.82 -80.23 -47.87
CA ASP A 71 18.32 -81.00 -49.01
C ASP A 71 19.15 -80.82 -50.29
N LEU A 72 20.06 -79.83 -50.32
CA LEU A 72 20.98 -79.55 -51.42
C LEU A 72 22.38 -80.16 -51.23
N MET A 73 22.65 -80.82 -50.09
CA MET A 73 23.92 -81.52 -49.88
C MET A 73 23.96 -82.87 -50.61
N PRO A 74 25.02 -83.16 -51.41
CA PRO A 74 25.07 -84.35 -52.23
C PRO A 74 25.28 -85.62 -51.39
N ALA A 75 24.35 -86.57 -51.48
CA ALA A 75 24.39 -87.87 -50.80
C ALA A 75 25.56 -88.79 -51.22
N SER A 76 26.38 -88.39 -52.19
CA SER A 76 27.54 -89.12 -52.72
C SER A 76 28.90 -88.63 -52.17
N GLY A 77 28.92 -87.60 -51.32
CA GLY A 77 30.13 -87.17 -50.59
C GLY A 77 30.23 -87.81 -49.20
N THR A 78 31.44 -87.90 -48.65
CA THR A 78 31.62 -88.22 -47.23
C THR A 78 30.96 -87.12 -46.39
N PRO A 79 29.90 -87.42 -45.60
CA PRO A 79 29.16 -86.39 -44.89
C PRO A 79 30.07 -85.75 -43.83
N LYS A 80 30.01 -84.41 -43.71
CA LYS A 80 30.78 -83.72 -42.68
C LYS A 80 30.19 -84.04 -41.31
N ILE A 81 30.96 -84.78 -40.52
CA ILE A 81 30.64 -85.16 -39.14
C ILE A 81 31.00 -84.00 -38.21
N TYR A 82 30.12 -83.76 -37.24
CA TYR A 82 30.31 -82.82 -36.15
C TYR A 82 30.35 -83.60 -34.83
N ASP A 83 31.22 -83.15 -33.92
CA ASP A 83 31.45 -83.80 -32.62
C ASP A 83 30.60 -83.09 -31.56
N VAL A 84 29.44 -83.69 -31.24
CA VAL A 84 28.48 -83.22 -30.25
C VAL A 84 28.92 -83.69 -28.87
N HIS A 85 29.19 -82.76 -27.94
CA HIS A 85 29.74 -83.05 -26.63
C HIS A 85 28.63 -82.95 -25.58
N TYR A 86 28.30 -84.05 -24.90
CA TYR A 86 27.18 -84.07 -23.93
C TYR A 86 27.52 -84.81 -22.64
N TRP A 87 27.00 -84.31 -21.52
CA TRP A 87 27.16 -84.92 -20.20
C TRP A 87 26.11 -86.01 -19.94
N TYR A 88 26.55 -87.27 -19.85
CA TYR A 88 25.66 -88.37 -19.50
C TYR A 88 25.50 -88.47 -17.97
N ALA A 89 24.49 -87.77 -17.45
CA ALA A 89 24.23 -87.65 -16.01
C ALA A 89 24.20 -88.98 -15.22
N PRO A 90 23.69 -90.12 -15.74
CA PRO A 90 23.67 -91.38 -14.98
C PRO A 90 25.04 -92.00 -14.67
N THR A 91 26.11 -91.68 -15.42
CA THR A 91 27.49 -92.16 -15.14
C THR A 91 28.50 -91.04 -14.88
N ALA A 92 28.09 -89.78 -14.90
CA ALA A 92 28.95 -88.61 -14.69
C ALA A 92 30.18 -88.58 -15.63
N THR A 93 29.95 -88.90 -16.90
CA THR A 93 30.98 -88.92 -17.96
C THR A 93 30.56 -88.08 -19.14
N ALA A 94 31.44 -87.20 -19.61
CA ALA A 94 31.29 -86.53 -20.90
C ALA A 94 31.43 -87.56 -22.04
N MET A 95 30.52 -87.51 -23.01
CA MET A 95 30.52 -88.37 -24.19
C MET A 95 30.53 -87.51 -25.46
N VAL A 96 31.18 -88.02 -26.51
CA VAL A 96 31.25 -87.36 -27.83
C VAL A 96 30.43 -88.18 -28.83
N LEU A 97 29.32 -87.63 -29.28
CA LEU A 97 28.46 -88.23 -30.30
C LEU A 97 28.79 -87.64 -31.68
N LYS A 98 29.03 -88.51 -32.65
CA LYS A 98 29.38 -88.11 -34.03
C LYS A 98 28.14 -88.07 -34.89
N MET A 99 27.66 -86.86 -35.20
CA MET A 99 26.42 -86.62 -35.94
C MET A 99 26.67 -85.88 -37.26
N THR A 100 25.80 -86.13 -38.24
CA THR A 100 25.73 -85.34 -39.49
C THR A 100 24.73 -84.18 -39.34
N LEU A 101 24.86 -83.13 -40.15
CA LEU A 101 23.99 -81.94 -40.03
C LEU A 101 22.46 -82.23 -40.13
N PRO A 102 21.97 -83.15 -40.98
CA PRO A 102 20.55 -83.54 -40.97
C PRO A 102 20.11 -84.20 -39.65
N GLN A 103 20.99 -85.01 -39.05
CA GLN A 103 20.73 -85.65 -37.75
C GLN A 103 20.70 -84.61 -36.63
N ILE A 104 21.61 -83.63 -36.64
CA ILE A 104 21.62 -82.52 -35.66
C ILE A 104 20.31 -81.73 -35.71
N TYR A 105 19.79 -81.42 -36.90
CA TYR A 105 18.52 -80.69 -37.03
C TYR A 105 17.30 -81.46 -36.49
N THR A 106 17.28 -82.78 -36.70
CA THR A 106 16.15 -83.66 -36.38
C THR A 106 16.20 -84.30 -34.98
N ASP A 107 17.34 -84.22 -34.28
CA ASP A 107 17.51 -84.82 -32.96
C ASP A 107 16.81 -84.02 -31.82
N PRO A 108 16.02 -84.68 -30.95
CA PRO A 108 15.30 -84.01 -29.86
C PRO A 108 16.18 -83.37 -28.77
N TYR A 109 17.38 -83.91 -28.51
CA TYR A 109 18.31 -83.31 -27.53
C TYR A 109 18.95 -82.05 -28.12
N MET A 110 19.38 -82.10 -29.39
CA MET A 110 19.91 -80.91 -30.09
C MET A 110 18.86 -79.81 -30.20
N GLN A 111 17.59 -80.14 -30.47
CA GLN A 111 16.47 -79.20 -30.41
C GLN A 111 16.30 -78.60 -29.01
N ALA A 112 16.33 -79.42 -27.95
CA ALA A 112 16.22 -78.93 -26.57
C ALA A 112 17.38 -78.01 -26.15
N MET A 113 18.59 -78.24 -26.64
CA MET A 113 19.75 -77.35 -26.46
C MET A 113 19.62 -76.05 -27.27
N GLY A 114 19.14 -76.13 -28.51
CA GLY A 114 18.83 -74.97 -29.35
C GLY A 114 17.78 -74.04 -28.72
N ASP A 115 16.72 -74.63 -28.16
CA ASP A 115 15.70 -73.93 -27.38
C ASP A 115 16.26 -73.36 -26.07
N GLN A 116 17.17 -74.06 -25.38
CA GLN A 116 17.79 -73.56 -24.16
C GLN A 116 18.67 -72.34 -24.44
N CYS A 117 19.46 -72.39 -25.52
CA CYS A 117 20.24 -71.26 -26.02
C CYS A 117 19.33 -70.07 -26.36
N LEU A 118 18.21 -70.29 -27.06
CA LEU A 118 17.22 -69.25 -27.36
C LEU A 118 16.59 -68.66 -26.09
N ARG A 119 16.14 -69.49 -25.14
CA ARG A 119 15.53 -69.03 -23.88
C ARG A 119 16.47 -68.18 -23.06
N GLU A 120 17.74 -68.57 -22.95
CA GLU A 120 18.73 -67.80 -22.20
C GLU A 120 19.12 -66.49 -22.90
N LEU A 121 19.17 -66.47 -24.23
CA LEU A 121 19.32 -65.24 -25.01
C LEU A 121 18.11 -64.30 -24.84
N GLN A 122 16.89 -64.84 -24.83
CA GLN A 122 15.66 -64.07 -24.58
C GLN A 122 15.63 -63.48 -23.16
N TRP A 123 16.07 -64.22 -22.14
CA TRP A 123 16.20 -63.70 -20.77
C TRP A 123 17.28 -62.61 -20.66
N ALA A 124 18.45 -62.82 -21.28
CA ALA A 124 19.54 -61.84 -21.29
C ALA A 124 19.12 -60.54 -22.01
N ALA A 125 18.45 -60.65 -23.16
CA ALA A 125 17.90 -59.52 -23.91
C ALA A 125 16.75 -58.83 -23.17
N GLY A 126 15.84 -59.58 -22.55
CA GLY A 126 14.74 -59.02 -21.76
C GLY A 126 15.22 -58.21 -20.55
N GLY A 127 16.16 -58.77 -19.78
CA GLY A 127 16.77 -58.07 -18.64
C GLY A 127 17.57 -56.83 -19.05
N SER A 128 18.40 -56.95 -20.08
CA SER A 128 19.19 -55.83 -20.62
C SER A 128 18.30 -54.75 -21.22
N GLY A 129 17.23 -55.14 -21.92
CA GLY A 129 16.26 -54.22 -22.53
C GLY A 129 15.51 -53.41 -21.48
N LEU A 130 15.03 -54.05 -20.41
CA LEU A 130 14.38 -53.36 -19.30
C LEU A 130 15.34 -52.38 -18.59
N PHE A 131 16.59 -52.79 -18.34
CA PHE A 131 17.61 -51.91 -17.76
C PHE A 131 17.90 -50.70 -18.67
N CYS A 132 18.17 -50.94 -19.95
CA CYS A 132 18.43 -49.88 -20.93
C CYS A 132 17.22 -48.93 -21.12
N MET A 133 15.99 -49.42 -21.00
CA MET A 133 14.78 -48.59 -21.01
C MET A 133 14.71 -47.65 -19.79
N VAL A 134 15.04 -48.14 -18.60
CA VAL A 134 15.11 -47.30 -17.38
C VAL A 134 16.23 -46.27 -17.50
N VAL A 135 17.40 -46.66 -18.01
CA VAL A 135 18.52 -45.74 -18.27
C VAL A 135 18.15 -44.69 -19.31
N PHE A 136 17.46 -45.05 -20.39
CA PHE A 136 16.98 -44.09 -21.40
C PHE A 136 16.06 -43.03 -20.78
N ILE A 137 15.05 -43.46 -20.02
CA ILE A 137 14.11 -42.55 -19.34
C ILE A 137 14.86 -41.61 -18.38
N ALA A 138 15.82 -42.13 -17.61
CA ALA A 138 16.63 -41.32 -16.69
C ALA A 138 17.51 -40.30 -17.41
N VAL A 139 18.19 -40.69 -18.50
CA VAL A 139 19.04 -39.80 -19.31
C VAL A 139 18.20 -38.73 -20.00
N THR A 140 17.07 -39.08 -20.61
CA THR A 140 16.16 -38.13 -21.25
C THR A 140 15.58 -37.14 -20.24
N TRP A 141 15.18 -37.60 -19.05
CA TRP A 141 14.71 -36.71 -17.98
C TRP A 141 15.80 -35.77 -17.45
N PHE A 142 17.03 -36.27 -17.29
CA PHE A 142 18.19 -35.47 -16.88
C PHE A 142 18.53 -34.37 -17.89
N ILE A 143 18.61 -34.71 -19.18
CA ILE A 143 18.84 -33.76 -20.27
C ILE A 143 17.71 -32.73 -20.35
N ALA A 144 16.45 -33.15 -20.24
CA ALA A 144 15.30 -32.25 -20.22
C ALA A 144 15.34 -31.28 -19.02
N ASN A 145 15.79 -31.73 -17.85
CA ASN A 145 15.93 -30.89 -16.66
C ASN A 145 17.09 -29.88 -16.79
N ILE A 146 18.21 -30.24 -17.43
CA ILE A 146 19.29 -29.30 -17.78
C ILE A 146 18.77 -28.27 -18.78
N GLY A 147 18.14 -28.72 -19.87
CA GLY A 147 17.56 -27.83 -20.89
C GLY A 147 16.55 -26.86 -20.30
N ARG A 148 15.74 -27.29 -19.32
CA ARG A 148 14.81 -26.40 -18.61
C ARG A 148 15.56 -25.32 -17.83
N LYS A 149 16.58 -25.68 -17.03
CA LYS A 149 17.39 -24.73 -16.25
C LYS A 149 18.10 -23.69 -17.12
N GLU A 150 18.67 -24.11 -18.25
CA GLU A 150 19.32 -23.19 -19.20
C GLU A 150 18.33 -22.38 -20.07
N SER A 151 17.02 -22.66 -19.96
CA SER A 151 15.94 -21.91 -20.60
C SER A 151 15.15 -20.98 -19.66
N GLU A 152 15.40 -21.04 -18.35
CA GLU A 152 14.75 -20.21 -17.34
C GLU A 152 15.47 -18.84 -17.21
N ASP A 153 14.72 -17.73 -17.25
CA ASP A 153 15.26 -16.38 -17.03
C ASP A 153 15.96 -16.29 -15.65
N GLU A 154 17.23 -15.89 -15.62
CA GLU A 154 18.01 -15.83 -14.38
C GLU A 154 17.75 -14.50 -13.65
N TYR A 155 17.15 -14.55 -12.46
CA TYR A 155 17.00 -13.38 -11.59
C TYR A 155 18.36 -12.94 -11.02
N ILE A 156 18.70 -11.65 -11.17
CA ILE A 156 19.93 -11.06 -10.62
C ILE A 156 19.61 -10.29 -9.33
N SER A 157 18.78 -9.25 -9.42
CA SER A 157 18.56 -8.29 -8.34
C SER A 157 17.33 -7.40 -8.58
N GLY A 158 17.01 -6.56 -7.60
CA GLY A 158 15.86 -5.65 -7.63
C GLY A 158 14.64 -6.24 -6.93
N MET A 159 13.45 -5.87 -7.41
CA MET A 159 12.18 -6.33 -6.85
C MET A 159 11.78 -7.70 -7.42
N GLN A 160 10.89 -8.39 -6.71
CA GLN A 160 10.29 -9.66 -7.13
C GLN A 160 8.76 -9.59 -7.02
N LEU A 161 8.05 -10.33 -7.88
CA LEU A 161 6.59 -10.41 -7.90
C LEU A 161 6.15 -11.86 -7.67
N THR A 162 5.17 -12.09 -6.79
CA THR A 162 4.50 -13.40 -6.65
C THR A 162 2.98 -13.29 -6.63
N ASP A 163 2.34 -14.23 -7.31
CA ASP A 163 0.88 -14.44 -7.33
C ASP A 163 0.40 -15.23 -6.09
N LYS A 164 1.31 -15.64 -5.17
CA LYS A 164 1.05 -16.60 -4.09
C LYS A 164 1.36 -16.03 -2.70
N PRO A 165 0.35 -15.49 -1.97
CA PRO A 165 0.51 -15.06 -0.58
C PRO A 165 1.15 -16.09 0.37
N ALA A 166 0.95 -17.40 0.10
CA ALA A 166 1.50 -18.48 0.91
C ALA A 166 3.04 -18.54 0.93
N GLU A 167 3.71 -18.08 -0.14
CA GLU A 167 5.18 -18.04 -0.20
C GLU A 167 5.71 -16.92 0.72
N VAL A 168 5.10 -15.74 0.67
CA VAL A 168 5.44 -14.60 1.55
C VAL A 168 5.09 -14.90 3.00
N ASN A 169 3.94 -15.51 3.28
CA ASN A 169 3.58 -16.01 4.61
C ASN A 169 4.62 -17.00 5.18
N LYS A 170 5.33 -17.76 4.33
CA LYS A 170 6.42 -18.66 4.74
C LYS A 170 7.71 -17.89 5.03
N LEU A 171 8.04 -16.85 4.25
CA LEU A 171 9.17 -15.95 4.51
C LEU A 171 8.98 -15.18 5.83
N LEU A 172 7.82 -14.55 6.02
CA LEU A 172 7.45 -13.85 7.26
C LEU A 172 7.61 -14.72 8.50
N ARG A 173 7.21 -16.01 8.42
CA ARG A 173 7.40 -16.98 9.51
C ARG A 173 8.85 -17.39 9.72
N LYS A 174 9.63 -17.55 8.64
CA LYS A 174 11.07 -17.85 8.71
C LYS A 174 11.84 -16.72 9.39
N ASN A 175 11.44 -15.47 9.14
CA ASN A 175 12.11 -14.27 9.65
C ASN A 175 11.62 -13.84 11.04
N GLY A 176 10.54 -14.43 11.57
CA GLY A 176 9.94 -14.05 12.86
C GLY A 176 9.01 -12.83 12.81
N GLU A 177 8.70 -12.34 11.61
CA GLU A 177 7.95 -11.10 11.34
C GLU A 177 6.50 -11.34 10.92
N PHE A 178 5.93 -12.51 11.24
CA PHE A 178 4.56 -12.88 10.87
C PHE A 178 3.54 -12.22 11.81
N SER A 179 2.78 -11.22 11.31
CA SER A 179 1.67 -10.60 12.05
C SER A 179 0.40 -11.46 12.02
N ASP A 180 -0.46 -11.33 13.03
CA ASP A 180 -1.83 -11.84 13.01
C ASP A 180 -2.77 -11.01 12.12
N LEU A 181 -2.42 -9.73 11.87
CA LEU A 181 -3.07 -8.90 10.85
C LEU A 181 -2.88 -9.51 9.46
N ARG A 182 -3.95 -9.54 8.68
CA ARG A 182 -3.92 -10.00 7.29
C ARG A 182 -5.02 -9.40 6.44
N VAL A 183 -4.80 -9.40 5.13
CA VAL A 183 -5.78 -8.97 4.13
C VAL A 183 -5.89 -10.07 3.07
N GLY A 184 -7.08 -10.65 2.93
CA GLY A 184 -7.23 -11.89 2.18
C GLY A 184 -6.46 -13.05 2.83
N ASP A 185 -5.67 -13.74 2.01
CA ASP A 185 -4.79 -14.83 2.44
C ASP A 185 -3.35 -14.35 2.75
N LEU A 186 -3.05 -13.04 2.64
CA LEU A 186 -1.73 -12.45 2.88
C LEU A 186 -1.64 -11.84 4.29
N HIS A 187 -0.71 -12.33 5.11
CA HIS A 187 -0.37 -11.72 6.40
C HIS A 187 0.53 -10.50 6.23
N MET A 188 0.40 -9.54 7.15
CA MET A 188 1.23 -8.34 7.19
C MET A 188 2.55 -8.63 7.93
N VAL A 189 3.53 -7.75 7.75
CA VAL A 189 4.75 -7.72 8.57
C VAL A 189 4.39 -7.33 10.01
N ARG A 190 5.06 -7.92 10.99
CA ARG A 190 4.88 -7.60 12.42
C ARG A 190 5.27 -6.13 12.67
N MET A 191 4.43 -5.38 13.39
CA MET A 191 4.55 -3.92 13.57
C MET A 191 4.31 -3.08 12.30
N ALA A 192 3.86 -3.66 11.18
CA ALA A 192 3.44 -2.88 10.01
C ALA A 192 2.32 -1.89 10.35
N GLU A 193 1.52 -2.18 11.37
CA GLU A 193 0.46 -1.28 11.83
C GLU A 193 0.94 0.11 12.23
N VAL A 194 2.08 0.22 12.91
CA VAL A 194 2.71 1.49 13.31
C VAL A 194 3.70 2.03 12.25
N LEU A 195 3.65 1.50 11.02
CA LEU A 195 4.39 1.98 9.85
C LEU A 195 3.43 2.44 8.73
N ASN A 196 2.12 2.47 9.01
CA ASN A 196 1.03 2.99 8.20
C ASN A 196 0.73 2.22 6.88
N PHE A 197 -0.53 2.27 6.44
CA PHE A 197 -1.05 1.60 5.24
C PHE A 197 -1.62 2.60 4.23
N LEU A 198 -1.09 2.58 3.00
CA LEU A 198 -1.72 3.23 1.84
C LEU A 198 -2.62 2.23 1.11
N MET A 199 -3.86 2.62 0.83
CA MET A 199 -4.76 1.92 -0.06
C MET A 199 -5.11 2.81 -1.25
N HIS A 200 -4.45 2.58 -2.38
CA HIS A 200 -4.60 3.40 -3.59
C HIS A 200 -5.49 2.70 -4.64
N GLY A 201 -6.26 3.49 -5.41
CA GLY A 201 -6.94 3.04 -6.62
C GLY A 201 -8.32 3.66 -6.83
N THR A 202 -8.80 3.54 -8.07
CA THR A 202 -10.04 4.20 -8.52
C THR A 202 -11.32 3.61 -7.91
N ILE A 203 -12.47 4.21 -8.24
CA ILE A 203 -13.79 3.82 -7.74
C ILE A 203 -14.09 2.36 -8.12
N GLY A 204 -14.69 1.61 -7.20
CA GLY A 204 -15.14 0.23 -7.46
C GLY A 204 -14.04 -0.85 -7.50
N VAL A 205 -12.74 -0.51 -7.42
CA VAL A 205 -11.66 -1.53 -7.37
C VAL A 205 -11.70 -2.39 -6.11
N GLY A 206 -12.33 -1.88 -5.04
CA GLY A 206 -12.51 -2.59 -3.78
C GLY A 206 -11.67 -2.09 -2.60
N LYS A 207 -11.21 -0.81 -2.60
CA LYS A 207 -10.47 -0.22 -1.46
C LYS A 207 -11.14 -0.50 -0.11
N SER A 208 -12.41 -0.15 0.01
CA SER A 208 -13.21 -0.38 1.22
C SER A 208 -13.49 -1.88 1.50
N THR A 209 -13.05 -2.81 0.63
CA THR A 209 -12.99 -4.26 0.95
C THR A 209 -11.69 -4.58 1.69
N LEU A 210 -10.53 -4.04 1.26
CA LEU A 210 -9.26 -4.15 1.99
C LEU A 210 -9.43 -3.63 3.44
N ILE A 211 -10.05 -2.45 3.59
CA ILE A 211 -10.32 -1.83 4.90
C ILE A 211 -11.14 -2.79 5.79
N ARG A 212 -12.25 -3.36 5.30
CA ARG A 212 -13.09 -4.27 6.08
C ARG A 212 -12.36 -5.56 6.49
N TRP A 213 -11.44 -6.06 5.66
CA TRP A 213 -10.57 -7.17 6.05
C TRP A 213 -9.67 -6.81 7.24
N LEU A 214 -9.14 -5.57 7.33
CA LEU A 214 -8.40 -5.13 8.52
C LEU A 214 -9.33 -4.93 9.73
N LEU A 215 -10.50 -4.29 9.55
CA LEU A 215 -11.49 -4.05 10.61
C LEU A 215 -11.89 -5.34 11.35
N ASP A 216 -12.04 -6.47 10.63
CA ASP A 216 -12.29 -7.80 11.22
C ASP A 216 -11.22 -8.18 12.28
N TYR A 217 -9.93 -7.90 12.04
CA TYR A 217 -8.84 -8.24 12.97
C TYR A 217 -8.65 -7.18 14.05
N ILE A 218 -8.77 -5.89 13.72
CA ILE A 218 -8.73 -4.78 14.68
C ILE A 218 -9.78 -5.01 15.77
N ARG A 219 -11.03 -5.35 15.40
CA ARG A 219 -12.09 -5.62 16.38
C ARG A 219 -11.83 -6.89 17.18
N LYS A 220 -11.23 -7.92 16.56
CA LYS A 220 -10.92 -9.19 17.22
C LYS A 220 -9.79 -9.05 18.25
N ARG A 221 -8.80 -8.19 17.99
CA ARG A 221 -7.75 -7.83 18.97
C ARG A 221 -8.33 -7.03 20.15
N GLY A 222 -9.37 -6.24 19.89
CA GLY A 222 -9.91 -5.28 20.85
C GLY A 222 -9.30 -3.89 20.72
N ASP A 223 -8.56 -3.62 19.63
CA ASP A 223 -7.89 -2.35 19.35
C ASP A 223 -8.91 -1.20 19.17
N ARG A 224 -8.57 0.00 19.67
CA ARG A 224 -9.36 1.23 19.49
C ARG A 224 -9.25 1.72 18.04
N ALA A 225 -10.33 2.24 17.48
CA ALA A 225 -10.32 2.80 16.13
C ALA A 225 -11.19 4.06 15.98
N ILE A 226 -10.64 5.09 15.33
CA ILE A 226 -11.38 6.18 14.69
C ILE A 226 -11.59 5.78 13.23
N ILE A 227 -12.83 5.82 12.76
CA ILE A 227 -13.21 5.47 11.39
C ILE A 227 -13.88 6.67 10.75
N TYR A 228 -13.21 7.29 9.77
CA TYR A 228 -13.83 8.23 8.85
C TYR A 228 -14.53 7.47 7.72
N ASP A 229 -15.86 7.39 7.81
CA ASP A 229 -16.75 6.66 6.91
C ASP A 229 -17.51 7.63 6.00
N SER A 230 -16.89 7.92 4.85
CA SER A 230 -17.36 8.96 3.92
C SER A 230 -18.76 8.70 3.31
N GLY A 231 -19.29 7.48 3.45
CA GLY A 231 -20.59 7.05 2.90
C GLY A 231 -21.46 6.23 3.85
N CYS A 232 -21.17 6.24 5.15
CA CYS A 232 -21.85 5.44 6.19
C CYS A 232 -21.83 3.90 5.96
N THR A 233 -20.91 3.37 5.14
CA THR A 233 -20.90 1.97 4.69
C THR A 233 -20.14 1.02 5.63
N PHE A 234 -19.28 1.54 6.51
CA PHE A 234 -18.72 0.79 7.63
C PHE A 234 -19.67 0.82 8.81
N THR A 235 -20.36 1.94 9.03
CA THR A 235 -21.41 2.11 10.05
C THR A 235 -22.49 1.04 9.91
N GLU A 236 -23.00 0.78 8.69
CA GLU A 236 -23.96 -0.30 8.41
C GLU A 236 -23.50 -1.70 8.84
N THR A 237 -22.19 -1.97 8.86
CA THR A 237 -21.63 -3.33 8.91
C THR A 237 -20.85 -3.64 10.19
N HIS A 238 -20.24 -2.63 10.82
CA HIS A 238 -19.29 -2.79 11.94
C HIS A 238 -19.66 -1.98 13.19
N TYR A 239 -20.63 -1.06 13.13
CA TYR A 239 -21.06 -0.27 14.29
C TYR A 239 -21.77 -1.15 15.33
N ASN A 240 -21.32 -1.06 16.58
CA ASN A 240 -21.93 -1.71 17.74
C ASN A 240 -22.44 -0.69 18.76
N PRO A 241 -23.77 -0.45 18.86
CA PRO A 241 -24.35 0.56 19.76
C PRO A 241 -24.05 0.37 21.26
N SER A 242 -23.56 -0.81 21.69
CA SER A 242 -23.23 -1.05 23.10
C SER A 242 -21.80 -0.66 23.49
N THR A 243 -20.94 -0.29 22.52
CA THR A 243 -19.53 0.07 22.76
C THR A 243 -19.06 1.28 21.97
N ASP A 244 -19.72 1.61 20.86
CA ASP A 244 -19.19 2.52 19.84
C ASP A 244 -19.96 3.84 19.80
N ILE A 245 -19.26 4.90 19.40
CA ILE A 245 -19.77 6.27 19.33
C ILE A 245 -19.91 6.71 17.86
N ILE A 246 -20.95 7.48 17.54
CA ILE A 246 -21.11 8.13 16.23
C ILE A 246 -20.92 9.64 16.39
N LEU A 247 -20.07 10.23 15.54
CA LEU A 247 -19.99 11.67 15.29
C LEU A 247 -20.44 11.94 13.86
N ASN A 248 -21.67 12.42 13.73
CA ASN A 248 -22.30 12.81 12.47
C ASN A 248 -23.48 13.71 12.80
N ALA A 249 -23.36 15.03 12.62
CA ALA A 249 -24.36 16.00 13.08
C ALA A 249 -25.77 15.82 12.45
N HIS A 250 -25.87 15.01 11.38
CA HIS A 250 -27.13 14.68 10.71
C HIS A 250 -27.70 13.30 11.11
N ASP A 251 -27.05 12.57 12.03
CA ASP A 251 -27.55 11.30 12.56
C ASP A 251 -28.20 11.47 13.94
N GLU A 252 -29.36 10.85 14.16
CA GLU A 252 -30.07 10.89 15.44
C GLU A 252 -29.26 10.23 16.58
N ARG A 253 -28.36 9.29 16.23
CA ARG A 253 -27.44 8.61 17.15
C ARG A 253 -26.15 9.41 17.43
N CYS A 254 -26.03 10.64 16.92
CA CYS A 254 -24.86 11.47 17.18
C CYS A 254 -24.68 11.72 18.68
N ALA A 255 -23.45 11.56 19.17
CA ALA A 255 -23.10 11.95 20.52
C ALA A 255 -23.23 13.47 20.71
N ASN A 256 -23.54 13.89 21.94
CA ASN A 256 -23.55 15.29 22.37
C ASN A 256 -22.11 15.80 22.53
N TRP A 257 -21.47 16.09 21.40
CA TRP A 257 -20.09 16.57 21.35
C TRP A 257 -19.99 17.98 21.93
N GLN A 258 -19.18 18.15 22.98
CA GLN A 258 -19.07 19.39 23.74
C GLN A 258 -17.80 20.16 23.38
N MET A 259 -17.93 21.17 22.52
CA MET A 259 -16.83 22.01 22.03
C MET A 259 -15.91 22.55 23.16
N TRP A 260 -16.50 23.17 24.19
CA TRP A 260 -15.75 23.67 25.35
C TRP A 260 -15.23 22.56 26.27
N GLY A 261 -15.72 21.32 26.16
CA GLY A 261 -15.20 20.17 26.89
C GLY A 261 -13.92 19.58 26.28
N GLU A 262 -13.63 19.89 25.02
CA GLU A 262 -12.36 19.51 24.38
C GLU A 262 -11.20 20.41 24.83
N CYS A 263 -11.46 21.58 25.42
CA CYS A 263 -10.45 22.59 25.75
C CYS A 263 -10.28 22.73 27.27
N VAL A 264 -9.05 22.52 27.75
CA VAL A 264 -8.64 22.75 29.14
C VAL A 264 -7.93 24.11 29.25
N ASP A 265 -6.95 24.34 28.37
CA ASP A 265 -6.11 25.53 28.36
C ASP A 265 -6.31 26.38 27.10
N ALA A 266 -5.81 27.63 27.08
CA ALA A 266 -5.92 28.54 25.94
C ALA A 266 -5.41 27.92 24.62
N VAL A 267 -4.30 27.16 24.70
CA VAL A 267 -3.67 26.46 23.55
C VAL A 267 -4.63 25.47 22.89
N ASP A 268 -5.55 24.85 23.65
CA ASP A 268 -6.55 23.95 23.06
C ASP A 268 -7.54 24.70 22.16
N TYR A 269 -7.86 25.96 22.47
CA TYR A 269 -8.74 26.78 21.63
C TYR A 269 -8.03 27.23 20.35
N ASP A 270 -6.74 27.55 20.41
CA ASP A 270 -5.92 27.82 19.22
C ASP A 270 -5.82 26.57 18.31
N ASN A 271 -5.60 25.40 18.90
CA ASN A 271 -5.59 24.12 18.18
C ASN A 271 -6.95 23.79 17.56
N LEU A 272 -8.05 24.06 18.26
CA LEU A 272 -9.43 23.86 17.77
C LEU A 272 -9.72 24.84 16.61
N ALA A 273 -9.29 26.10 16.72
CA ALA A 273 -9.38 27.09 15.65
C ALA A 273 -8.56 26.70 14.41
N ALA A 274 -7.31 26.26 14.61
CA ALA A 274 -6.41 25.84 13.54
C ALA A 274 -6.92 24.59 12.79
N SER A 275 -7.60 23.70 13.51
CA SER A 275 -8.21 22.46 13.00
C SER A 275 -9.51 22.70 12.23
N LEU A 276 -10.29 23.72 12.60
CA LEU A 276 -11.55 24.07 11.93
C LEU A 276 -11.34 25.00 10.73
N ILE A 277 -10.33 25.87 10.78
CA ILE A 277 -10.00 26.89 9.78
C ILE A 277 -8.61 26.56 9.21
N PRO A 278 -8.49 25.65 8.21
CA PRO A 278 -7.22 25.29 7.59
C PRO A 278 -6.62 26.44 6.75
N VAL A 279 -5.31 26.35 6.49
CA VAL A 279 -4.65 27.15 5.43
C VAL A 279 -4.59 26.27 4.17
N GLU A 280 -5.47 26.52 3.20
CA GLU A 280 -5.57 25.77 1.93
C GLU A 280 -5.16 26.65 0.73
N GLY A 281 -4.37 26.08 -0.18
CA GLY A 281 -3.90 26.77 -1.39
C GLY A 281 -3.05 28.03 -1.12
N GLU A 282 -3.15 29.00 -2.01
CA GLU A 282 -2.44 30.28 -1.97
C GLU A 282 -3.22 31.37 -1.20
N SER A 283 -4.14 30.98 -0.29
CA SER A 283 -4.89 31.96 0.51
C SER A 283 -3.94 32.74 1.43
N ASP A 284 -3.95 34.08 1.33
CA ASP A 284 -3.11 34.94 2.16
C ASP A 284 -3.26 34.60 3.66
N PRO A 285 -2.17 34.14 4.33
CA PRO A 285 -2.22 33.66 5.71
C PRO A 285 -2.73 34.69 6.72
N PHE A 286 -2.69 35.99 6.43
CA PHE A 286 -3.20 37.03 7.32
C PHE A 286 -4.71 36.84 7.62
N TRP A 287 -5.51 36.51 6.61
CA TRP A 287 -6.97 36.33 6.77
C TRP A 287 -7.29 35.08 7.58
N VAL A 288 -6.59 33.98 7.30
CA VAL A 288 -6.78 32.71 8.02
C VAL A 288 -6.30 32.81 9.46
N SER A 289 -5.13 33.41 9.69
CA SER A 289 -4.59 33.63 11.04
C SER A 289 -5.52 34.53 11.87
N SER A 290 -5.92 35.69 11.33
CA SER A 290 -6.86 36.60 12.01
C SER A 290 -8.20 35.95 12.33
N SER A 291 -8.69 35.08 11.45
CA SER A 291 -9.91 34.29 11.65
C SER A 291 -9.78 33.30 12.80
N ARG A 292 -8.62 32.64 12.93
CA ARG A 292 -8.30 31.74 14.03
C ARG A 292 -8.23 32.48 15.36
N THR A 293 -7.54 33.63 15.42
CA THR A 293 -7.42 34.42 16.65
C THR A 293 -8.80 34.89 17.15
N ILE A 294 -9.64 35.44 16.26
CA ILE A 294 -11.01 35.87 16.64
C ILE A 294 -11.86 34.71 17.10
N TYR A 295 -11.76 33.54 16.45
CA TYR A 295 -12.47 32.34 16.86
C TYR A 295 -12.02 31.87 18.26
N ALA A 296 -10.70 31.80 18.50
CA ALA A 296 -10.12 31.33 19.75
C ALA A 296 -10.41 32.29 20.92
N ASP A 297 -10.11 33.59 20.79
CA ASP A 297 -10.39 34.62 21.80
C ASP A 297 -11.89 34.64 22.17
N LEU A 298 -12.79 34.47 21.18
CA LEU A 298 -14.22 34.43 21.43
C LEU A 298 -14.64 33.15 22.17
N ALA A 299 -14.12 31.99 21.77
CA ALA A 299 -14.43 30.71 22.38
C ALA A 299 -13.91 30.63 23.83
N ILE A 300 -12.70 31.15 24.08
CA ILE A 300 -12.09 31.33 25.41
C ILE A 300 -13.00 32.21 26.28
N ARG A 301 -13.37 33.41 25.81
CA ARG A 301 -14.21 34.32 26.61
C ARG A 301 -15.60 33.74 26.89
N MET A 302 -16.21 33.11 25.89
CA MET A 302 -17.51 32.44 26.05
C MET A 302 -17.44 31.16 26.88
N SER A 303 -16.27 30.57 27.13
CA SER A 303 -16.14 29.45 28.08
C SER A 303 -16.63 29.82 29.49
N THR A 304 -16.49 31.09 29.88
CA THR A 304 -16.93 31.64 31.18
C THR A 304 -18.41 32.06 31.22
N ASP A 305 -19.11 32.02 30.08
CA ASP A 305 -20.53 32.40 29.99
C ASP A 305 -21.41 31.22 30.50
N PRO A 306 -22.24 31.41 31.55
CA PRO A 306 -23.10 30.35 32.07
C PRO A 306 -24.15 29.84 31.08
N GLU A 307 -24.49 30.64 30.07
CA GLU A 307 -25.45 30.30 29.02
C GLU A 307 -24.75 30.06 27.67
N ARG A 308 -23.48 29.66 27.68
CA ARG A 308 -22.74 29.30 26.44
C ARG A 308 -23.47 28.19 25.68
N SER A 309 -23.70 28.41 24.39
CA SER A 309 -24.24 27.41 23.46
C SER A 309 -23.66 27.62 22.07
N ILE A 310 -23.69 26.60 21.22
CA ILE A 310 -23.16 26.71 19.84
C ILE A 310 -23.97 27.74 19.03
N GLU A 311 -25.26 27.93 19.34
CA GLU A 311 -26.05 29.03 18.78
C GLU A 311 -25.54 30.40 19.25
N LYS A 312 -25.35 30.61 20.57
CA LYS A 312 -24.86 31.87 21.15
C LYS A 312 -23.48 32.23 20.59
N PHE A 313 -22.60 31.23 20.47
CA PHE A 313 -21.27 31.37 19.89
C PHE A 313 -21.33 31.84 18.43
N LEU A 314 -22.08 31.13 17.57
CA LEU A 314 -22.21 31.50 16.16
C LEU A 314 -22.94 32.84 15.98
N LYS A 315 -23.94 33.16 16.80
CA LYS A 315 -24.60 34.47 16.75
C LYS A 315 -23.64 35.59 17.10
N THR A 316 -22.87 35.46 18.19
CA THR A 316 -21.87 36.45 18.59
C THR A 316 -20.77 36.62 17.54
N LEU A 317 -20.27 35.51 16.98
CA LEU A 317 -19.19 35.48 15.99
C LEU A 317 -19.59 36.06 14.62
N LEU A 318 -20.82 35.78 14.16
CA LEU A 318 -21.26 36.06 12.79
C LEU A 318 -22.22 37.25 12.67
N SER A 319 -23.02 37.56 13.71
CA SER A 319 -24.14 38.52 13.64
C SER A 319 -23.84 39.90 14.22
N LEU A 320 -22.96 39.99 15.24
CA LEU A 320 -22.68 41.28 15.89
C LEU A 320 -22.11 42.30 14.91
N SER A 321 -22.37 43.59 15.11
CA SER A 321 -21.60 44.64 14.44
C SER A 321 -20.12 44.53 14.80
N MET A 322 -19.21 45.01 13.93
CA MET A 322 -17.77 44.96 14.23
C MET A 322 -17.43 45.67 15.54
N LYS A 323 -18.10 46.80 15.81
CA LYS A 323 -18.03 47.50 17.09
C LYS A 323 -18.46 46.63 18.28
N ASN A 324 -19.64 46.02 18.25
CA ASN A 324 -20.13 45.21 19.37
C ASN A 324 -19.27 43.94 19.56
N LEU A 325 -18.73 43.36 18.47
CA LEU A 325 -17.80 42.24 18.53
C LEU A 325 -16.44 42.67 19.11
N ARG A 326 -15.94 43.86 18.77
CA ARG A 326 -14.75 44.46 19.39
C ARG A 326 -14.95 44.73 20.88
N ASP A 327 -16.10 45.25 21.28
CA ASP A 327 -16.44 45.48 22.69
C ASP A 327 -16.54 44.14 23.44
N TYR A 328 -17.15 43.12 22.83
CA TYR A 328 -17.15 41.75 23.35
C TYR A 328 -15.75 41.10 23.35
N LEU A 329 -14.80 41.56 22.54
CA LEU A 329 -13.41 41.08 22.51
C LEU A 329 -12.43 42.01 23.23
N ALA A 330 -12.90 43.07 23.91
CA ALA A 330 -12.03 44.06 24.56
C ALA A 330 -11.03 43.40 25.54
N ASN A 331 -9.78 43.85 25.51
CA ASN A 331 -8.61 43.28 26.22
C ASN A 331 -8.10 41.91 25.69
N THR A 332 -8.52 41.48 24.50
CA THR A 332 -7.90 40.35 23.77
C THR A 332 -7.08 40.86 22.57
N PRO A 333 -6.11 40.09 22.03
CA PRO A 333 -5.41 40.43 20.78
C PRO A 333 -6.36 40.73 19.61
N SER A 334 -7.46 39.97 19.51
CA SER A 334 -8.47 40.13 18.46
C SER A 334 -9.18 41.49 18.45
N ALA A 335 -9.20 42.25 19.55
CA ALA A 335 -9.84 43.57 19.60
C ALA A 335 -9.27 44.58 18.59
N ASN A 336 -8.05 44.36 18.11
CA ASN A 336 -7.40 45.18 17.07
C ASN A 336 -7.75 44.75 15.65
N LEU A 337 -8.09 43.46 15.45
CA LEU A 337 -8.45 42.88 14.14
C LEU A 337 -9.87 43.24 13.71
N VAL A 338 -10.71 43.70 14.66
CA VAL A 338 -12.13 44.05 14.46
C VAL A 338 -12.34 45.59 14.57
N GLU A 339 -11.34 46.41 14.22
CA GLU A 339 -11.51 47.87 14.23
C GLU A 339 -12.40 48.38 13.06
N GLU A 340 -13.46 49.10 13.43
CA GLU A 340 -14.48 49.74 12.58
C GLU A 340 -13.91 50.59 11.43
N LYS A 341 -12.70 51.13 11.56
CA LYS A 341 -12.04 51.92 10.49
C LYS A 341 -11.57 51.11 9.28
N ILE A 342 -11.58 49.77 9.38
CA ILE A 342 -11.05 48.88 8.34
C ILE A 342 -12.12 47.89 7.87
N GLU A 343 -13.32 48.38 7.57
CA GLU A 343 -14.51 47.59 7.21
C GLU A 343 -14.23 46.44 6.24
N LYS A 344 -13.51 46.69 5.14
CA LYS A 344 -13.14 45.65 4.15
C LYS A 344 -12.35 44.50 4.77
N THR A 345 -11.38 44.80 5.63
CA THR A 345 -10.58 43.80 6.35
C THR A 345 -11.46 42.98 7.28
N ALA A 346 -12.33 43.63 8.03
CA ALA A 346 -13.25 42.96 8.95
C ALA A 346 -14.29 42.07 8.21
N ILE A 347 -14.76 42.49 7.02
CA ILE A 347 -15.62 41.70 6.15
C ILE A 347 -14.87 40.47 5.60
N SER A 348 -13.63 40.61 5.15
CA SER A 348 -12.78 39.48 4.71
C SER A 348 -12.60 38.43 5.80
N ILE A 349 -12.22 38.87 7.00
CA ILE A 349 -12.03 37.96 8.14
C ILE A 349 -13.35 37.28 8.52
N ARG A 350 -14.46 38.03 8.58
CA ARG A 350 -15.79 37.44 8.82
C ARG A 350 -16.22 36.47 7.74
N SER A 351 -15.88 36.69 6.48
CA SER A 351 -16.17 35.77 5.38
C SER A 351 -15.47 34.42 5.56
N VAL A 352 -14.16 34.44 5.85
CA VAL A 352 -13.38 33.24 6.18
C VAL A 352 -13.99 32.51 7.38
N VAL A 353 -14.19 33.21 8.51
CA VAL A 353 -14.81 32.62 9.72
C VAL A 353 -16.19 32.02 9.40
N THR A 354 -17.05 32.73 8.66
CA THR A 354 -18.39 32.24 8.28
C THR A 354 -18.29 30.94 7.50
N ASN A 355 -17.37 30.84 6.54
CA ASN A 355 -17.28 29.68 5.64
C ASN A 355 -16.92 28.38 6.36
N TYR A 356 -16.10 28.43 7.41
CA TYR A 356 -15.74 27.26 8.20
C TYR A 356 -16.67 27.04 9.41
N ALA A 357 -16.93 28.08 10.21
CA ALA A 357 -17.71 27.98 11.43
C ALA A 357 -19.20 27.66 11.18
N LYS A 358 -19.76 27.97 10.00
CA LYS A 358 -21.15 27.60 9.65
C LYS A 358 -21.43 26.09 9.72
N ALA A 359 -20.41 25.23 9.66
CA ALA A 359 -20.55 23.78 9.86
C ALA A 359 -20.97 23.41 11.30
N LEU A 360 -20.68 24.25 12.29
CA LEU A 360 -21.03 23.98 13.70
C LEU A 360 -22.55 24.08 13.95
N ARG A 361 -23.32 24.79 13.11
CA ARG A 361 -24.77 25.00 13.32
C ARG A 361 -25.57 23.70 13.43
N TYR A 362 -25.12 22.64 12.74
CA TYR A 362 -25.79 21.34 12.73
C TYR A 362 -25.72 20.61 14.10
N LEU A 363 -24.88 21.08 15.02
CA LEU A 363 -24.77 20.56 16.38
C LEU A 363 -25.83 21.11 17.34
N GLN A 364 -26.58 22.16 16.97
CA GLN A 364 -27.62 22.77 17.80
C GLN A 364 -28.67 21.71 18.20
N GLY A 365 -29.05 21.67 19.47
CA GLY A 365 -30.02 20.72 20.01
C GLY A 365 -29.48 19.29 20.17
N LEU A 366 -28.15 19.10 20.23
CA LEU A 366 -27.54 17.89 20.80
C LEU A 366 -27.33 18.05 22.32
N ASP A 367 -27.30 19.29 22.78
CA ASP A 367 -27.19 19.81 24.13
C ASP A 367 -28.54 19.84 24.89
N ASP A 368 -29.52 19.07 24.43
CA ASP A 368 -30.91 18.98 24.94
C ASP A 368 -31.06 18.39 26.36
N GLY A 369 -29.96 18.02 27.02
CA GLY A 369 -29.94 17.39 28.35
C GLY A 369 -30.36 15.92 28.37
N THR A 370 -30.82 15.34 27.26
CA THR A 370 -31.18 13.91 27.15
C THR A 370 -29.95 13.04 26.85
N ARG A 371 -28.97 13.60 26.13
CA ARG A 371 -27.74 12.93 25.72
C ARG A 371 -26.58 13.28 26.67
N PRO A 372 -25.84 12.29 27.21
CA PRO A 372 -24.67 12.57 28.04
C PRO A 372 -23.59 13.32 27.22
N PRO A 373 -22.85 14.26 27.84
CA PRO A 373 -21.80 15.00 27.16
C PRO A 373 -20.68 14.05 26.70
N PHE A 374 -20.08 14.35 25.55
CA PHE A 374 -19.03 13.58 24.92
C PHE A 374 -17.88 14.49 24.47
N THR A 375 -16.65 14.04 24.67
CA THR A 375 -15.43 14.68 24.15
C THR A 375 -14.49 13.60 23.61
N ILE A 376 -13.80 13.91 22.52
CA ILE A 376 -12.74 13.09 21.92
C ILE A 376 -11.57 13.00 22.91
N ARG A 377 -11.28 14.06 23.67
CA ARG A 377 -10.31 14.05 24.79
C ARG A 377 -10.60 12.95 25.81
N GLU A 378 -11.82 12.87 26.35
CA GLU A 378 -12.17 11.81 27.31
C GLU A 378 -12.19 10.43 26.66
N TRP A 379 -12.74 10.32 25.45
CA TRP A 379 -12.79 9.06 24.70
C TRP A 379 -11.40 8.50 24.38
N MET A 380 -10.41 9.38 24.14
CA MET A 380 -9.03 8.98 23.94
C MET A 380 -8.32 8.63 25.26
N THR A 381 -8.48 9.44 26.30
CA THR A 381 -7.67 9.31 27.53
C THR A 381 -8.14 8.24 28.52
N GLN A 382 -9.38 7.74 28.42
CA GLN A 382 -9.96 6.85 29.44
C GLN A 382 -10.03 5.37 28.99
N GLU A 383 -9.44 4.48 29.79
CA GLU A 383 -9.34 3.02 29.56
C GLU A 383 -10.70 2.34 29.25
N ARG A 384 -11.81 2.88 29.77
CA ARG A 384 -13.18 2.39 29.49
C ARG A 384 -13.55 2.37 27.99
N TYR A 385 -12.79 3.07 27.15
CA TYR A 385 -12.99 3.15 25.71
C TYR A 385 -11.92 2.43 24.89
N ASP A 386 -11.04 1.61 25.48
CA ASP A 386 -9.93 0.97 24.75
C ASP A 386 -10.40 0.02 23.62
N SER A 387 -11.56 -0.63 23.76
CA SER A 387 -12.19 -1.42 22.69
C SER A 387 -13.42 -0.75 22.06
N SER A 388 -13.60 0.56 22.31
CA SER A 388 -14.63 1.41 21.67
C SER A 388 -14.16 1.88 20.30
N TRP A 389 -15.07 2.02 19.34
CA TRP A 389 -14.79 2.64 18.04
C TRP A 389 -15.56 3.96 17.87
N LEU A 390 -14.92 4.96 17.26
CA LEU A 390 -15.48 6.28 16.97
C LEU A 390 -15.75 6.40 15.46
N PHE A 391 -17.02 6.35 15.08
CA PHE A 391 -17.46 6.48 13.68
C PHE A 391 -17.73 7.94 13.34
N ILE A 392 -16.74 8.60 12.74
CA ILE A 392 -16.90 9.92 12.13
C ILE A 392 -17.49 9.70 10.74
N SER A 393 -18.80 9.89 10.58
CA SER A 393 -19.51 9.47 9.36
C SER A 393 -20.26 10.60 8.68
N THR A 394 -20.50 10.45 7.38
CA THR A 394 -21.32 11.38 6.59
C THR A 394 -21.90 10.70 5.35
N GLN A 395 -22.82 11.38 4.66
CA GLN A 395 -23.31 11.00 3.34
C GLN A 395 -22.97 12.08 2.30
N ALA A 396 -22.89 11.70 1.03
CA ALA A 396 -22.56 12.60 -0.08
C ALA A 396 -23.40 13.89 -0.10
N ARG A 397 -24.69 13.81 0.24
CA ARG A 397 -25.63 14.94 0.36
C ARG A 397 -25.15 16.01 1.36
N HIS A 398 -24.63 15.57 2.50
CA HIS A 398 -24.31 16.43 3.64
C HIS A 398 -22.82 16.83 3.66
N ARG A 399 -21.94 15.98 3.10
CA ARG A 399 -20.48 16.04 3.17
C ARG A 399 -19.92 17.46 3.03
N LYS A 400 -20.29 18.20 1.98
CA LYS A 400 -19.83 19.58 1.72
C LYS A 400 -20.11 20.53 2.89
N SER A 401 -21.31 20.46 3.47
CA SER A 401 -21.74 21.32 4.59
C SER A 401 -21.10 20.99 5.95
N VAL A 402 -20.54 19.79 6.13
CA VAL A 402 -19.91 19.34 7.39
C VAL A 402 -18.43 19.00 7.27
N ARG A 403 -17.80 19.17 6.09
CA ARG A 403 -16.37 18.92 5.87
C ARG A 403 -15.44 19.66 6.86
N PRO A 404 -15.70 20.91 7.28
CA PRO A 404 -14.91 21.55 8.35
C PRO A 404 -15.02 20.83 9.70
N LEU A 405 -16.25 20.52 10.13
CA LEU A 405 -16.52 19.85 11.41
C LEU A 405 -15.95 18.41 11.47
N ILE A 406 -16.05 17.68 10.37
CA ILE A 406 -15.46 16.34 10.24
C ILE A 406 -13.93 16.41 10.33
N SER A 407 -13.31 17.36 9.64
CA SER A 407 -11.85 17.53 9.63
C SER A 407 -11.34 17.96 11.00
N LEU A 408 -12.09 18.85 11.69
CA LEU A 408 -11.87 19.21 13.08
C LEU A 408 -11.88 17.97 14.00
N TRP A 409 -12.89 17.11 13.92
CA TRP A 409 -12.96 15.89 14.76
C TRP A 409 -11.80 14.92 14.50
N VAL A 410 -11.38 14.73 13.25
CA VAL A 410 -10.20 13.91 12.93
C VAL A 410 -8.92 14.56 13.48
N SER A 411 -8.77 15.89 13.33
CA SER A 411 -7.62 16.66 13.81
C SER A 411 -7.49 16.61 15.34
N LEU A 412 -8.59 16.78 16.08
CA LEU A 412 -8.63 16.63 17.54
C LEU A 412 -8.21 15.21 17.96
N ALA A 413 -8.65 14.17 17.25
CA ALA A 413 -8.20 12.80 17.53
C ALA A 413 -6.69 12.62 17.26
N THR A 414 -6.13 13.17 16.18
CA THR A 414 -4.69 13.10 15.89
C THR A 414 -3.82 13.89 16.89
N LEU A 415 -4.34 15.00 17.43
CA LEU A 415 -3.69 15.74 18.51
C LEU A 415 -3.73 14.94 19.83
N MET A 416 -4.90 14.45 20.23
CA MET A 416 -5.08 13.67 21.45
C MET A 416 -4.29 12.34 21.45
N LEU A 417 -4.00 11.77 20.28
CA LEU A 417 -3.06 10.64 20.15
C LEU A 417 -1.69 10.96 20.77
N GLN A 418 -1.14 12.13 20.45
CA GLN A 418 0.17 12.58 20.91
C GLN A 418 0.12 13.00 22.39
N SER A 419 -0.97 13.66 22.81
CA SER A 419 -1.20 14.05 24.20
C SER A 419 -1.32 12.88 25.19
N MET A 420 -1.58 11.65 24.72
CA MET A 420 -1.67 10.44 25.55
C MET A 420 -0.30 9.88 26.03
N GLY A 421 0.81 10.49 25.64
CA GLY A 421 2.16 10.05 26.01
C GLY A 421 2.62 8.76 25.31
N GLU A 422 3.93 8.53 25.29
CA GLU A 422 4.54 7.39 24.58
C GLU A 422 4.07 6.05 25.15
N ASN A 423 3.63 5.15 24.26
CA ASN A 423 3.28 3.78 24.56
C ASN A 423 3.32 2.96 23.26
N SER A 424 4.36 2.13 23.11
CA SER A 424 4.63 1.31 21.93
C SER A 424 3.78 0.04 21.83
N ASP A 425 3.04 -0.33 22.88
CA ASP A 425 2.11 -1.46 22.91
C ASP A 425 0.65 -1.04 22.63
N ARG A 426 0.28 0.22 22.93
CA ARG A 426 -1.02 0.81 22.59
C ARG A 426 -1.29 0.71 21.08
N ARG A 427 -2.53 0.43 20.67
CA ARG A 427 -2.97 0.51 19.26
C ARG A 427 -4.20 1.41 19.14
N VAL A 428 -4.05 2.53 18.44
CA VAL A 428 -5.15 3.41 18.06
C VAL A 428 -5.15 3.59 16.55
N TRP A 429 -6.18 3.05 15.90
CA TRP A 429 -6.29 3.03 14.46
C TRP A 429 -6.99 4.27 13.91
N PHE A 430 -6.43 4.86 12.86
CA PHE A 430 -7.03 5.96 12.11
C PHE A 430 -7.38 5.46 10.70
N ILE A 431 -8.62 5.05 10.52
CA ILE A 431 -9.13 4.45 9.28
C ILE A 431 -9.83 5.53 8.45
N ILE A 432 -9.21 5.97 7.37
CA ILE A 432 -9.68 7.11 6.56
C ILE A 432 -9.98 6.61 5.13
N ASP A 433 -11.26 6.37 4.80
CA ASP A 433 -11.70 5.74 3.54
C ASP A 433 -11.29 6.52 2.28
N GLU A 434 -11.26 7.85 2.37
CA GLU A 434 -10.84 8.76 1.30
C GLU A 434 -10.24 10.04 1.88
N ALA A 435 -8.93 10.04 2.16
CA ALA A 435 -8.24 11.14 2.83
C ALA A 435 -8.36 12.50 2.11
N PRO A 436 -8.27 12.61 0.77
CA PRO A 436 -8.44 13.89 0.07
C PRO A 436 -9.86 14.48 0.10
N SER A 437 -10.84 13.80 0.72
CA SER A 437 -12.18 14.35 0.93
C SER A 437 -12.33 15.15 2.23
N LEU A 438 -11.31 15.14 3.09
CA LEU A 438 -11.20 16.01 4.26
C LEU A 438 -10.62 17.39 3.85
N GLN A 439 -10.51 18.29 4.81
CA GLN A 439 -9.63 19.46 4.71
C GLN A 439 -8.18 19.08 5.02
N ARG A 440 -7.26 20.01 4.77
CA ARG A 440 -5.87 19.92 5.23
C ARG A 440 -5.82 19.83 6.77
N ILE A 441 -5.69 18.61 7.29
CA ILE A 441 -5.43 18.36 8.71
C ILE A 441 -4.06 18.98 9.06
N PRO A 442 -3.97 19.87 10.08
CA PRO A 442 -2.69 20.40 10.58
C PRO A 442 -1.71 19.29 10.95
N GLU A 443 -0.41 19.51 10.71
CA GLU A 443 0.69 18.65 11.19
C GLU A 443 0.55 17.14 10.88
N LEU A 444 -0.25 16.76 9.87
CA LEU A 444 -0.53 15.35 9.56
C LEU A 444 0.73 14.56 9.17
N ALA A 445 1.66 15.17 8.44
CA ALA A 445 2.92 14.53 8.05
C ALA A 445 3.81 14.24 9.28
N GLU A 446 3.93 15.21 10.18
CA GLU A 446 4.68 15.07 11.45
C GLU A 446 4.01 14.04 12.36
N THR A 447 2.68 14.11 12.49
CA THR A 447 1.87 13.10 13.19
C THR A 447 2.12 11.70 12.63
N LEU A 448 2.11 11.50 11.31
CA LEU A 448 2.34 10.20 10.67
C LEU A 448 3.74 9.62 10.94
N ALA A 449 4.75 10.47 11.10
CA ALA A 449 6.11 10.09 11.45
C ALA A 449 6.28 9.77 12.95
N GLU A 450 5.69 10.59 13.82
CA GLU A 450 5.78 10.50 15.29
C GLU A 450 4.85 9.42 15.88
N ALA A 451 3.70 9.13 15.25
CA ALA A 451 2.63 8.27 15.74
C ALA A 451 3.07 6.91 16.27
N ARG A 452 4.15 6.34 15.72
CA ARG A 452 4.75 5.08 16.15
C ARG A 452 5.13 5.06 17.64
N LYS A 453 5.54 6.19 18.21
CA LYS A 453 5.86 6.34 19.64
C LYS A 453 4.60 6.25 20.53
N PHE A 454 3.48 6.73 20.01
CA PHE A 454 2.21 6.88 20.74
C PHE A 454 1.23 5.71 20.55
N GLY A 455 1.54 4.79 19.62
CA GLY A 455 0.70 3.64 19.26
C GLY A 455 -0.28 3.89 18.10
N GLY A 456 -0.12 4.99 17.37
CA GLY A 456 -0.98 5.34 16.23
C GLY A 456 -0.74 4.45 15.01
N CYS A 457 -1.84 4.05 14.36
CA CYS A 457 -1.82 3.13 13.20
C CYS A 457 -2.72 3.69 12.09
N PHE A 458 -2.16 4.32 11.05
CA PHE A 458 -2.96 5.00 10.02
C PHE A 458 -3.23 4.11 8.80
N VAL A 459 -4.47 4.14 8.30
CA VAL A 459 -4.89 3.53 7.03
C VAL A 459 -5.52 4.61 6.17
N LEU A 460 -4.80 5.05 5.13
CA LEU A 460 -5.25 6.12 4.22
C LEU A 460 -5.70 5.52 2.89
N GLY A 461 -7.00 5.64 2.60
CA GLY A 461 -7.56 5.41 1.27
C GLY A 461 -7.41 6.63 0.38
N MET A 462 -6.94 6.45 -0.86
CA MET A 462 -6.79 7.51 -1.86
C MET A 462 -7.21 7.05 -3.27
N GLN A 463 -7.82 7.92 -4.07
CA GLN A 463 -8.14 7.67 -5.49
C GLN A 463 -7.08 8.17 -6.47
N ASN A 464 -6.43 9.30 -6.17
CA ASN A 464 -5.50 9.98 -7.06
C ASN A 464 -4.53 10.85 -6.24
N MET A 465 -3.22 10.75 -6.54
CA MET A 465 -2.20 11.60 -5.92
C MET A 465 -2.46 13.10 -6.13
N ALA A 466 -2.98 13.51 -7.29
CA ALA A 466 -3.24 14.92 -7.59
C ALA A 466 -4.21 15.59 -6.59
N GLN A 467 -5.15 14.83 -6.02
CA GLN A 467 -6.07 15.36 -4.99
C GLN A 467 -5.35 15.57 -3.65
N LEU A 468 -4.40 14.72 -3.27
CA LEU A 468 -3.56 14.92 -2.08
C LEU A 468 -2.63 16.14 -2.27
N VAL A 469 -2.01 16.26 -3.45
CA VAL A 469 -1.17 17.40 -3.84
C VAL A 469 -1.95 18.72 -3.82
N HIS A 470 -3.21 18.73 -4.23
CA HIS A 470 -4.07 19.93 -4.14
C HIS A 470 -4.38 20.36 -2.69
N VAL A 471 -4.61 19.42 -1.77
CA VAL A 471 -4.98 19.73 -0.37
C VAL A 471 -3.77 20.07 0.50
N TYR A 472 -2.62 19.40 0.28
CA TYR A 472 -1.43 19.54 1.12
C TYR A 472 -0.26 20.30 0.47
N GLY A 473 -0.28 20.53 -0.84
CA GLY A 473 0.89 20.96 -1.60
C GLY A 473 1.80 19.79 -1.98
N ARG A 474 2.64 19.97 -3.00
CA ARG A 474 3.45 18.89 -3.62
C ARG A 474 4.39 18.20 -2.63
N GLU A 475 5.07 18.98 -1.79
CA GLU A 475 6.10 18.49 -0.87
C GLU A 475 5.49 17.71 0.30
N LEU A 476 4.47 18.26 0.96
CA LEU A 476 3.78 17.59 2.07
C LEU A 476 2.98 16.37 1.59
N ALA A 477 2.38 16.42 0.40
CA ALA A 477 1.72 15.25 -0.19
C ALA A 477 2.72 14.10 -0.47
N LYS A 478 3.93 14.42 -0.95
CA LYS A 478 5.01 13.44 -1.07
C LYS A 478 5.44 12.90 0.30
N SER A 479 5.69 13.78 1.28
CA SER A 479 6.06 13.37 2.64
C SER A 479 5.03 12.41 3.28
N ILE A 480 3.73 12.75 3.19
CA ILE A 480 2.63 11.90 3.64
C ILE A 480 2.67 10.52 2.96
N PHE A 481 2.91 10.47 1.65
CA PHE A 481 2.98 9.22 0.88
C PHE A 481 4.21 8.37 1.22
N ASP A 482 5.37 9.01 1.39
CA ASP A 482 6.64 8.36 1.75
C ASP A 482 6.53 7.66 3.11
N LEU A 483 5.81 8.26 4.07
CA LEU A 483 5.53 7.71 5.41
C LEU A 483 4.58 6.49 5.42
N MET A 484 3.93 6.14 4.31
CA MET A 484 3.04 4.98 4.22
C MET A 484 3.83 3.73 3.78
N ASN A 485 4.31 2.91 4.71
CA ASN A 485 5.25 1.83 4.36
C ASN A 485 4.55 0.61 3.73
N THR A 486 3.33 0.26 4.15
CA THR A 486 2.59 -0.85 3.53
C THR A 486 1.69 -0.30 2.43
N ARG A 487 2.05 -0.53 1.16
CA ARG A 487 1.38 0.10 0.00
C ARG A 487 0.55 -0.93 -0.78
N MET A 488 -0.75 -0.67 -0.94
CA MET A 488 -1.70 -1.54 -1.64
C MET A 488 -2.31 -0.81 -2.84
N TYR A 489 -1.89 -1.20 -4.05
CA TYR A 489 -2.28 -0.54 -5.30
C TYR A 489 -3.32 -1.36 -6.07
N GLY A 490 -4.53 -0.82 -6.18
CA GLY A 490 -5.54 -1.26 -7.14
C GLY A 490 -5.36 -0.57 -8.50
N ARG A 491 -6.31 -0.78 -9.41
CA ARG A 491 -6.30 -0.18 -10.76
C ARG A 491 -6.28 1.36 -10.72
N SER A 492 -5.40 1.94 -11.54
CA SER A 492 -5.32 3.37 -11.84
C SER A 492 -5.72 3.60 -13.31
N PRO A 493 -6.73 4.45 -13.63
CA PRO A 493 -7.13 4.70 -15.02
C PRO A 493 -6.27 5.76 -15.72
N SER A 494 -5.60 6.66 -14.98
CA SER A 494 -4.61 7.58 -15.54
C SER A 494 -3.28 6.87 -15.76
N ALA A 495 -2.68 7.06 -16.94
CA ALA A 495 -1.36 6.53 -17.27
C ALA A 495 -0.23 7.16 -16.42
N GLU A 496 -0.36 8.44 -16.05
CA GLU A 496 0.57 9.14 -15.14
C GLU A 496 0.60 8.45 -13.77
N MET A 497 -0.57 8.30 -13.14
CA MET A 497 -0.69 7.62 -11.86
C MET A 497 -0.33 6.12 -11.96
N ALA A 498 -0.50 5.49 -13.13
CA ALA A 498 -0.06 4.12 -13.35
C ALA A 498 1.47 4.00 -13.46
N LYS A 499 2.18 4.99 -14.04
CA LYS A 499 3.65 5.07 -14.03
C LYS A 499 4.21 5.32 -12.64
N VAL A 500 3.61 6.22 -11.85
CA VAL A 500 3.99 6.40 -10.44
C VAL A 500 3.84 5.09 -9.65
N VAL A 501 2.82 4.27 -9.95
CA VAL A 501 2.68 2.93 -9.35
C VAL A 501 3.70 1.92 -9.91
N GLU A 502 4.08 1.99 -11.18
CA GLU A 502 5.15 1.17 -11.77
C GLU A 502 6.49 1.43 -11.05
N GLU A 503 6.89 2.69 -10.96
CA GLU A 503 8.10 3.15 -10.26
C GLU A 503 8.09 2.74 -8.77
N GLU A 504 6.93 2.83 -8.11
CA GLU A 504 6.74 2.43 -6.71
C GLU A 504 6.65 0.93 -6.44
N LEU A 505 6.39 0.12 -7.47
CA LEU A 505 6.54 -1.34 -7.41
C LEU A 505 7.96 -1.78 -7.77
N GLY A 506 8.68 -0.96 -8.53
CA GLY A 506 10.12 -1.05 -8.77
C GLY A 506 10.54 -2.03 -9.87
N ASN A 507 11.84 -2.03 -10.15
CA ASN A 507 12.42 -2.77 -11.27
C ASN A 507 13.13 -4.06 -10.82
N GLN A 508 13.21 -5.01 -11.76
CA GLN A 508 13.91 -6.27 -11.65
C GLN A 508 14.97 -6.37 -12.74
N ARG A 509 16.20 -6.73 -12.35
CA ARG A 509 17.27 -7.13 -13.26
C ARG A 509 17.25 -8.63 -13.42
N LYS A 510 17.23 -9.09 -14.67
CA LYS A 510 17.32 -10.52 -15.01
C LYS A 510 18.10 -10.74 -16.29
N ARG A 511 18.80 -11.86 -16.40
CA ARG A 511 19.36 -12.31 -17.68
C ARG A 511 18.26 -12.99 -18.47
N LYS A 512 17.77 -12.30 -19.50
CA LYS A 512 16.80 -12.83 -20.43
C LYS A 512 17.52 -13.59 -21.53
N ILE A 513 17.16 -14.86 -21.72
CA ILE A 513 17.77 -15.69 -22.76
C ILE A 513 17.23 -15.28 -24.13
N ARG A 514 18.14 -15.05 -25.09
CA ARG A 514 17.86 -14.88 -26.50
C ARG A 514 18.39 -16.07 -27.29
N GLU A 515 17.49 -16.95 -27.70
CA GLU A 515 17.75 -18.00 -28.70
C GLU A 515 17.80 -17.35 -30.09
N GLN A 516 18.99 -17.21 -30.67
CA GLN A 516 19.18 -16.79 -32.06
C GLN A 516 19.55 -18.01 -32.90
N ASN A 517 18.59 -18.46 -33.72
CA ASN A 517 18.80 -19.56 -34.66
C ASN A 517 19.21 -19.00 -36.04
N SER A 518 20.42 -19.32 -36.49
CA SER A 518 20.86 -19.06 -37.86
C SER A 518 20.48 -20.23 -38.77
N TYR A 519 19.66 -19.95 -39.79
CA TYR A 519 19.22 -20.94 -40.77
C TYR A 519 20.07 -20.88 -42.03
N GLY A 520 20.75 -21.98 -42.34
CA GLY A 520 21.50 -22.16 -43.57
C GLY A 520 20.66 -22.74 -44.70
N LEU A 521 21.17 -22.64 -45.93
CA LEU A 521 20.75 -23.50 -47.05
C LEU A 521 21.39 -24.90 -46.99
N ASP A 522 22.37 -25.09 -46.11
CA ASP A 522 23.14 -26.32 -45.93
C ASP A 522 23.22 -26.70 -44.45
N GLN A 523 23.12 -28.00 -44.16
CA GLN A 523 22.91 -28.55 -42.81
C GLN A 523 24.09 -28.30 -41.87
N VAL A 524 25.30 -28.15 -42.42
CA VAL A 524 26.55 -27.90 -41.66
C VAL A 524 26.59 -26.48 -41.10
N ARG A 525 25.65 -25.60 -41.48
CA ARG A 525 25.63 -24.16 -41.12
C ARG A 525 24.41 -23.73 -40.28
N ASP A 526 23.52 -24.65 -39.93
CA ASP A 526 22.44 -24.38 -38.98
C ASP A 526 23.02 -24.30 -37.54
N GLY A 527 22.78 -23.20 -36.83
CA GLY A 527 23.37 -22.95 -35.51
C GLY A 527 22.41 -22.32 -34.52
N VAL A 528 22.49 -22.73 -33.25
CA VAL A 528 21.84 -22.07 -32.10
C VAL A 528 22.88 -21.23 -31.38
N SER A 529 22.66 -19.93 -31.26
CA SER A 529 23.34 -19.09 -30.28
C SER A 529 22.39 -18.79 -29.12
N LEU A 530 22.84 -19.02 -27.89
CA LEU A 530 22.11 -18.66 -26.66
C LEU A 530 22.80 -17.46 -26.02
N GLY A 531 22.31 -16.26 -26.34
CA GLY A 531 22.69 -15.05 -25.61
C GLY A 531 21.96 -14.97 -24.27
N LYS A 532 22.62 -14.44 -23.23
CA LYS A 532 22.01 -14.12 -21.93
C LYS A 532 22.14 -12.61 -21.70
N ASP A 533 21.20 -11.85 -22.22
CA ASP A 533 21.20 -10.38 -22.16
C ASP A 533 20.71 -9.94 -20.77
N GLU A 534 21.47 -9.10 -20.06
CA GLU A 534 20.96 -8.46 -18.84
C GLU A 534 19.92 -7.39 -19.21
N VAL A 535 18.73 -7.49 -18.64
CA VAL A 535 17.60 -6.60 -18.88
C VAL A 535 17.05 -6.10 -17.55
N ASN A 536 16.89 -4.78 -17.43
CA ASN A 536 16.30 -4.09 -16.28
C ASN A 536 14.90 -3.60 -16.66
N ASN A 537 13.86 -4.28 -16.19
CA ASN A 537 12.45 -3.99 -16.48
C ASN A 537 11.67 -3.68 -15.19
N PRO A 538 10.54 -2.94 -15.24
CA PRO A 538 9.58 -2.93 -14.13
C PRO A 538 9.09 -4.35 -13.80
N ILE A 539 8.74 -4.63 -12.53
CA ILE A 539 8.09 -5.92 -12.20
C ILE A 539 6.65 -6.01 -12.71
N VAL A 540 6.00 -4.86 -12.95
CA VAL A 540 4.62 -4.72 -13.41
C VAL A 540 4.54 -3.44 -14.24
N ASP A 541 4.33 -3.55 -15.56
CA ASP A 541 4.19 -2.36 -16.43
C ASP A 541 2.91 -1.56 -16.09
N TYR A 542 2.92 -0.25 -16.32
CA TYR A 542 1.78 0.65 -16.12
C TYR A 542 0.51 0.17 -16.86
N GLU A 543 0.65 -0.44 -18.05
CA GLU A 543 -0.47 -1.08 -18.77
C GLU A 543 -1.13 -2.20 -17.95
N GLN A 544 -0.36 -2.97 -17.18
CA GLN A 544 -0.90 -4.03 -16.31
C GLN A 544 -1.65 -3.44 -15.11
N ILE A 545 -1.20 -2.30 -14.58
CA ILE A 545 -1.86 -1.54 -13.51
C ILE A 545 -3.18 -0.94 -14.02
N MET A 546 -3.18 -0.36 -15.23
CA MET A 546 -4.38 0.16 -15.90
C MET A 546 -5.41 -0.95 -16.23
N ARG A 547 -4.95 -2.15 -16.59
CA ARG A 547 -5.81 -3.31 -16.90
C ARG A 547 -6.09 -4.21 -15.68
N LEU A 548 -5.65 -3.85 -14.48
CA LEU A 548 -5.80 -4.68 -13.28
C LEU A 548 -7.30 -4.90 -12.94
N PRO A 549 -7.80 -6.14 -12.84
CA PRO A 549 -9.22 -6.38 -12.54
C PRO A 549 -9.59 -5.92 -11.13
N ASN A 550 -10.87 -5.57 -10.92
CA ASN A 550 -11.37 -5.24 -9.58
C ASN A 550 -11.08 -6.39 -8.59
N LEU A 551 -10.93 -6.06 -7.30
CA LEU A 551 -10.52 -6.97 -6.22
C LEU A 551 -9.13 -7.62 -6.39
N ASN A 552 -8.32 -7.16 -7.34
CA ASN A 552 -6.90 -7.52 -7.45
C ASN A 552 -6.06 -6.30 -7.07
N PHE A 553 -5.01 -6.51 -6.28
CA PHE A 553 -4.12 -5.45 -5.78
C PHE A 553 -2.66 -5.91 -5.86
N TYR A 554 -1.75 -5.00 -6.17
CA TYR A 554 -0.32 -5.20 -5.92
C TYR A 554 0.02 -4.66 -4.53
N VAL A 555 0.55 -5.53 -3.66
CA VAL A 555 0.86 -5.21 -2.27
C VAL A 555 2.38 -5.22 -2.07
N ARG A 556 2.94 -4.07 -1.72
CA ARG A 556 4.32 -3.90 -1.26
C ARG A 556 4.29 -3.86 0.27
N LEU A 557 4.98 -4.83 0.89
CA LEU A 557 5.20 -4.89 2.34
C LEU A 557 6.52 -4.16 2.68
N PRO A 558 6.69 -3.63 3.91
CA PRO A 558 7.98 -3.11 4.36
C PRO A 558 9.03 -4.22 4.47
N GLY A 559 10.30 -3.91 4.15
CA GLY A 559 11.42 -4.86 4.18
C GLY A 559 11.59 -5.67 2.89
N GLU A 560 12.44 -6.69 2.94
CA GLU A 560 12.90 -7.48 1.77
C GLU A 560 11.89 -8.57 1.34
N TYR A 561 10.62 -8.19 1.16
CA TYR A 561 9.56 -9.10 0.73
C TYR A 561 9.16 -8.85 -0.74
N PRO A 562 8.88 -9.91 -1.52
CA PRO A 562 8.39 -9.75 -2.88
C PRO A 562 7.01 -9.11 -2.87
N VAL A 563 6.75 -8.26 -3.88
CA VAL A 563 5.42 -7.69 -4.12
C VAL A 563 4.44 -8.82 -4.40
N VAL A 564 3.26 -8.74 -3.76
CA VAL A 564 2.23 -9.78 -3.88
C VAL A 564 1.08 -9.28 -4.73
N ARG A 565 0.73 -10.01 -5.79
CA ARG A 565 -0.52 -9.81 -6.53
C ARG A 565 -1.68 -10.43 -5.76
N LEU A 566 -2.17 -9.73 -4.75
CA LEU A 566 -3.25 -10.17 -3.88
C LEU A 566 -4.59 -10.19 -4.60
N LYS A 567 -5.18 -11.38 -4.72
CA LYS A 567 -6.50 -11.62 -5.33
C LYS A 567 -7.54 -11.79 -4.23
N LEU A 568 -8.35 -10.76 -3.98
CA LEU A 568 -9.39 -10.81 -2.96
C LEU A 568 -10.66 -11.51 -3.44
N LYS A 569 -11.28 -12.24 -2.53
CA LYS A 569 -12.65 -12.75 -2.67
C LYS A 569 -13.61 -11.69 -2.10
N TYR A 570 -14.63 -11.32 -2.87
CA TYR A 570 -15.71 -10.48 -2.35
C TYR A 570 -16.42 -11.18 -1.19
N ARG A 571 -16.84 -10.41 -0.19
CA ARG A 571 -17.61 -10.89 0.96
C ARG A 571 -18.84 -10.01 1.14
N ALA A 572 -20.02 -10.58 0.90
CA ALA A 572 -21.28 -9.93 1.24
C ALA A 572 -21.43 -9.91 2.77
N LEU A 573 -21.15 -8.75 3.38
CA LEU A 573 -21.29 -8.57 4.82
C LEU A 573 -22.75 -8.26 5.18
N LYS A 574 -23.25 -8.89 6.25
CA LYS A 574 -24.58 -8.61 6.79
C LYS A 574 -24.59 -7.17 7.33
N LYS A 575 -25.40 -6.30 6.72
CA LYS A 575 -25.76 -5.01 7.31
C LYS A 575 -26.48 -5.29 8.64
N ARG A 576 -25.95 -4.74 9.74
CA ARG A 576 -26.45 -4.89 11.11
C ARG A 576 -27.22 -3.65 11.57
N GLN A 577 -26.89 -2.50 11.00
CA GLN A 577 -27.37 -1.18 11.40
C GLN A 577 -27.78 -0.38 10.16
N ALA A 578 -28.62 0.64 10.35
CA ALA A 578 -28.82 1.68 9.35
C ALA A 578 -27.54 2.52 9.22
N GLY A 579 -27.18 2.91 7.98
CA GLY A 579 -26.01 3.74 7.72
C GLY A 579 -26.17 5.13 8.33
N LEU A 580 -27.26 5.82 7.99
CA LEU A 580 -27.70 7.09 8.58
C LEU A 580 -29.12 6.92 9.13
N ILE A 581 -29.42 7.56 10.26
CA ILE A 581 -30.78 7.82 10.73
C ILE A 581 -30.94 9.35 10.74
N GLU A 582 -31.55 9.93 9.70
CA GLU A 582 -31.64 11.38 9.51
C GLU A 582 -32.27 12.07 10.73
N ARG A 583 -31.50 12.93 11.40
CA ARG A 583 -31.91 13.76 12.53
C ARG A 583 -32.77 14.93 12.08
N ASN A 584 -33.80 15.29 12.84
CA ASN A 584 -34.59 16.49 12.54
C ASN A 584 -33.89 17.76 13.05
N ILE A 585 -32.87 18.22 12.32
CA ILE A 585 -32.08 19.40 12.69
C ILE A 585 -32.87 20.72 12.50
N ARG A 586 -33.88 20.75 11.62
CA ARG A 586 -34.58 22.00 11.25
C ARG A 586 -35.31 22.63 12.43
N ASP A 587 -35.94 21.82 13.26
CA ASP A 587 -36.68 22.31 14.43
C ASP A 587 -35.76 22.76 15.57
N ALA A 588 -34.46 22.46 15.48
CA ALA A 588 -33.40 22.90 16.39
C ALA A 588 -32.52 24.04 15.83
N LEU A 589 -32.66 24.40 14.54
CA LEU A 589 -31.87 25.45 13.90
C LEU A 589 -32.50 26.83 14.09
N SER A 590 -31.74 27.74 14.65
CA SER A 590 -32.18 29.12 14.88
C SER A 590 -32.40 29.88 13.57
N PRO A 591 -33.64 30.30 13.21
CA PRO A 591 -33.92 30.94 11.91
C PRO A 591 -33.22 32.28 11.72
N GLU A 592 -32.95 32.99 12.82
CA GLU A 592 -32.14 34.20 12.85
C GLU A 592 -30.69 33.92 12.41
N LEU A 593 -30.10 32.82 12.88
CA LEU A 593 -28.74 32.45 12.52
C LEU A 593 -28.64 32.00 11.06
N GLU A 594 -29.62 31.24 10.55
CA GLU A 594 -29.67 30.88 9.13
C GLU A 594 -29.72 32.14 8.25
N ARG A 595 -30.52 33.14 8.63
CA ARG A 595 -30.59 34.43 7.95
C ARG A 595 -29.24 35.17 7.98
N VAL A 596 -28.59 35.26 9.14
CA VAL A 596 -27.28 35.95 9.27
C VAL A 596 -26.22 35.30 8.39
N ILE A 597 -26.17 33.96 8.33
CA ILE A 597 -25.19 33.26 7.49
C ILE A 597 -25.43 33.61 6.00
N GLN A 598 -26.70 33.63 5.55
CA GLN A 598 -27.03 34.06 4.18
C GLN A 598 -26.71 35.53 3.91
N GLU A 599 -26.87 36.43 4.89
CA GLU A 599 -26.52 37.85 4.76
C GLU A 599 -24.99 38.04 4.66
N ASN A 600 -24.20 37.34 5.48
CA ASN A 600 -22.74 37.34 5.41
C ASN A 600 -22.22 36.76 4.08
N GLU A 601 -22.79 35.65 3.61
CA GLU A 601 -22.42 35.03 2.31
C GLU A 601 -22.72 35.98 1.14
N ARG A 602 -23.86 36.70 1.17
CA ARG A 602 -24.18 37.74 0.17
C ARG A 602 -23.26 38.94 0.25
N ALA A 603 -22.89 39.39 1.46
CA ALA A 603 -21.98 40.51 1.65
C ALA A 603 -20.56 40.19 1.14
N ALA A 604 -20.07 38.98 1.39
CA ALA A 604 -18.80 38.50 0.85
C ALA A 604 -18.82 38.46 -0.69
N ALA A 605 -19.85 37.87 -1.29
CA ALA A 605 -20.02 37.82 -2.74
C ALA A 605 -20.10 39.23 -3.37
N ALA A 606 -20.84 40.15 -2.76
CA ALA A 606 -20.94 41.54 -3.21
C ALA A 606 -19.61 42.33 -3.09
N ALA A 607 -18.73 41.93 -2.17
CA ALA A 607 -17.38 42.47 -2.03
C ALA A 607 -16.35 41.81 -2.97
N GLY A 608 -16.75 40.82 -3.79
CA GLY A 608 -15.84 40.03 -4.64
C GLY A 608 -14.97 39.03 -3.86
N LEU A 609 -15.31 38.73 -2.60
CA LEU A 609 -14.50 37.92 -1.69
C LEU A 609 -14.89 36.44 -1.78
N THR A 610 -14.29 35.72 -2.73
CA THR A 610 -14.34 34.26 -2.81
C THR A 610 -13.14 33.65 -2.10
N PHE A 611 -13.39 32.95 -0.98
CA PHE A 611 -12.39 32.11 -0.31
C PHE A 611 -12.63 30.65 -0.67
N PRO A 612 -11.85 30.06 -1.60
CA PRO A 612 -12.05 28.68 -2.02
C PRO A 612 -11.70 27.75 -0.87
N THR A 613 -12.70 27.05 -0.33
CA THR A 613 -12.55 25.99 0.69
C THR A 613 -11.95 24.71 0.10
N GLY A 614 -11.15 24.80 -0.97
CA GLY A 614 -10.66 23.66 -1.76
C GLY A 614 -11.73 22.93 -2.61
N GLU A 615 -13.00 23.35 -2.58
CA GLU A 615 -14.11 22.54 -3.09
C GLU A 615 -14.40 22.66 -4.60
N GLU A 616 -14.09 23.80 -5.23
CA GLU A 616 -14.44 24.09 -6.64
C GLU A 616 -13.71 23.22 -7.68
N VAL A 617 -12.70 22.47 -7.25
CA VAL A 617 -11.84 21.64 -8.12
C VAL A 617 -12.11 20.14 -7.94
N LEU A 618 -12.68 19.71 -6.79
CA LEU A 618 -13.08 18.31 -6.58
C LEU A 618 -14.19 17.86 -7.54
N GLU A 619 -15.10 18.78 -7.91
CA GLU A 619 -16.12 18.54 -8.94
C GLU A 619 -15.48 18.47 -10.34
N LYS A 620 -14.63 19.45 -10.72
CA LYS A 620 -13.89 19.46 -12.00
C LYS A 620 -13.02 18.22 -12.21
N GLY A 621 -12.37 17.72 -11.16
CA GLY A 621 -11.57 16.48 -11.19
C GLY A 621 -12.38 15.22 -11.52
N SER A 622 -13.72 15.27 -11.47
CA SER A 622 -14.62 14.20 -11.94
C SER A 622 -15.14 14.42 -13.37
N GLU A 623 -15.18 15.66 -13.85
CA GLU A 623 -15.67 16.03 -15.19
C GLU A 623 -14.55 16.08 -16.26
N MET A 624 -13.30 16.34 -15.87
CA MET A 624 -12.12 16.43 -16.75
C MET A 624 -11.76 15.14 -17.52
N SER A 625 -12.55 14.07 -17.40
CA SER A 625 -12.46 12.90 -18.27
C SER A 625 -13.10 13.11 -19.66
N ALA A 626 -13.75 14.27 -19.93
CA ALA A 626 -14.63 14.44 -21.10
C ALA A 626 -14.56 15.81 -21.82
N ALA A 627 -13.50 16.61 -21.67
CA ALA A 627 -13.22 17.73 -22.57
C ALA A 627 -11.73 18.13 -22.55
N ALA A 628 -11.13 18.31 -23.73
CA ALA A 628 -9.81 18.92 -23.89
C ALA A 628 -9.79 19.73 -25.20
N ASP A 629 -10.05 21.04 -25.09
CA ASP A 629 -9.58 22.09 -26.01
C ASP A 629 -9.98 23.46 -25.43
N GLY A 630 -9.12 24.47 -25.58
CA GLY A 630 -9.39 25.85 -25.14
C GLY A 630 -8.24 26.47 -24.34
N THR A 631 -7.49 27.38 -24.97
CA THR A 631 -6.42 28.17 -24.35
C THR A 631 -6.97 29.23 -23.40
N ALA A 632 -6.36 29.37 -22.22
CA ALA A 632 -6.70 30.42 -21.25
C ALA A 632 -5.67 31.56 -21.29
N HIS A 633 -6.12 32.77 -21.58
CA HIS A 633 -5.30 33.98 -21.47
C HIS A 633 -5.24 34.50 -20.02
N VAL A 634 -4.05 34.88 -19.58
CA VAL A 634 -3.84 35.59 -18.30
C VAL A 634 -4.10 37.08 -18.50
N ALA A 635 -4.86 37.69 -17.57
CA ALA A 635 -5.04 39.14 -17.50
C ALA A 635 -4.97 39.60 -16.03
N SER A 636 -3.84 40.22 -15.65
CA SER A 636 -3.69 40.89 -14.36
C SER A 636 -4.21 42.33 -14.43
N ALA A 637 -4.92 42.80 -13.40
CA ALA A 637 -5.53 44.12 -13.35
C ALA A 637 -4.95 44.96 -12.19
N GLY A 638 -4.14 45.97 -12.53
CA GLY A 638 -3.54 46.90 -11.58
C GLY A 638 -4.47 48.05 -11.16
N THR A 639 -4.09 48.72 -10.07
CA THR A 639 -4.80 49.83 -9.42
C THR A 639 -4.97 51.07 -10.34
N PRO A 640 -6.13 51.76 -10.34
CA PRO A 640 -6.41 52.84 -11.30
C PRO A 640 -5.93 54.23 -10.87
N ALA A 641 -5.71 55.13 -11.84
CA ALA A 641 -5.51 56.57 -11.64
C ALA A 641 -6.07 57.43 -12.79
N SER A 642 -6.56 58.63 -12.45
CA SER A 642 -6.89 59.79 -13.33
C SER A 642 -7.79 59.61 -14.57
N SER A 643 -9.00 60.15 -14.47
CA SER A 643 -9.91 60.59 -15.54
C SER A 643 -9.57 62.00 -16.07
N PRO A 644 -10.32 62.62 -17.02
CA PRO A 644 -11.24 62.12 -18.08
C PRO A 644 -10.89 62.67 -19.50
N VAL A 645 -11.72 62.40 -20.53
CA VAL A 645 -12.34 63.44 -21.43
C VAL A 645 -13.22 62.84 -22.55
N GLU A 646 -14.47 63.34 -22.60
CA GLU A 646 -15.42 63.52 -23.73
C GLU A 646 -15.75 62.46 -24.83
N LYS A 647 -17.06 62.13 -24.86
CA LYS A 647 -18.05 62.32 -25.97
C LYS A 647 -18.48 61.17 -26.91
N LYS A 648 -19.82 60.95 -26.83
CA LYS A 648 -20.83 60.75 -27.91
C LYS A 648 -21.11 59.36 -28.51
N THR A 649 -22.21 58.78 -28.00
CA THR A 649 -23.47 58.53 -28.74
C THR A 649 -23.44 57.80 -30.10
N ALA A 650 -23.94 56.55 -30.14
CA ALA A 650 -24.98 56.10 -31.10
C ALA A 650 -25.52 54.67 -30.81
N THR A 651 -26.78 54.44 -31.20
CA THR A 651 -27.49 53.16 -31.45
C THR A 651 -28.72 53.51 -32.33
N PRO A 652 -29.38 52.58 -33.08
CA PRO A 652 -29.18 51.13 -33.21
C PRO A 652 -29.16 50.65 -34.71
N GLU A 653 -29.50 49.36 -34.97
CA GLU A 653 -29.90 48.74 -36.27
C GLU A 653 -28.77 48.42 -37.32
N THR A 654 -28.83 47.42 -38.22
CA THR A 654 -29.82 46.33 -38.51
C THR A 654 -29.20 45.11 -39.26
N ALA A 655 -29.74 43.88 -39.04
CA ALA A 655 -29.80 42.69 -39.97
C ALA A 655 -28.47 42.04 -40.47
N PRO A 656 -28.44 40.89 -41.24
CA PRO A 656 -29.52 40.00 -41.74
C PRO A 656 -29.32 38.44 -41.52
N LYS A 657 -30.14 37.63 -42.21
CA LYS A 657 -30.22 36.13 -42.33
C LYS A 657 -29.64 35.65 -43.70
N PRO A 658 -29.72 34.37 -44.21
CA PRO A 658 -30.35 33.09 -43.74
C PRO A 658 -29.23 32.00 -43.49
N PRO A 659 -29.30 30.66 -43.74
CA PRO A 659 -30.36 29.61 -43.98
C PRO A 659 -30.58 28.72 -42.71
N GLN A 660 -31.20 27.52 -42.60
CA GLN A 660 -31.76 26.42 -43.43
C GLN A 660 -30.76 25.37 -44.01
N GLY A 661 -31.01 24.04 -44.04
CA GLY A 661 -32.06 23.14 -43.46
C GLY A 661 -31.41 21.99 -42.65
N THR A 662 -31.96 20.77 -42.41
CA THR A 662 -33.24 20.05 -42.66
C THR A 662 -33.28 18.83 -41.68
N VAL A 663 -34.38 18.45 -41.01
CA VAL A 663 -35.49 17.50 -41.38
C VAL A 663 -35.01 16.05 -41.67
N PRO A 664 -35.61 14.95 -41.12
CA PRO A 664 -36.94 14.76 -40.47
C PRO A 664 -36.87 14.17 -39.03
N GLU A 665 -37.93 13.73 -38.33
CA GLU A 665 -39.33 14.15 -38.13
C GLU A 665 -39.89 13.35 -36.92
N ARG A 666 -40.90 13.84 -36.19
CA ARG A 666 -41.48 13.18 -35.00
C ARG A 666 -43.01 13.11 -35.09
N LYS A 667 -43.59 11.90 -35.07
CA LYS A 667 -45.06 11.71 -35.09
C LYS A 667 -45.64 11.57 -33.68
N GLN A 668 -46.84 12.13 -33.49
CA GLN A 668 -47.64 12.07 -32.26
C GLN A 668 -48.85 11.15 -32.43
N VAL A 669 -49.51 10.77 -31.32
CA VAL A 669 -50.94 11.02 -30.98
C VAL A 669 -51.27 10.18 -29.71
N ALA A 670 -52.35 10.52 -29.00
CA ALA A 670 -52.77 9.91 -27.73
C ALA A 670 -54.30 9.62 -27.73
N VAL A 671 -54.84 9.30 -26.53
CA VAL A 671 -56.26 9.43 -26.07
C VAL A 671 -57.12 8.13 -25.96
N MET A 672 -57.69 7.98 -24.74
CA MET A 672 -58.94 7.30 -24.32
C MET A 672 -59.06 5.83 -23.84
N GLU A 673 -60.04 5.72 -22.93
CA GLU A 673 -60.62 4.66 -22.06
C GLU A 673 -61.67 3.76 -22.81
N PRO A 674 -62.31 2.67 -22.24
CA PRO A 674 -63.00 2.66 -20.93
C PRO A 674 -63.21 1.33 -20.10
N VAL A 675 -63.50 1.52 -18.79
CA VAL A 675 -64.55 0.96 -17.86
C VAL A 675 -65.25 -0.39 -18.23
N ILE A 676 -65.53 -1.39 -17.36
CA ILE A 676 -66.51 -1.55 -16.22
C ILE A 676 -66.15 -2.91 -15.50
N SER A 677 -66.17 -3.18 -14.18
CA SER A 677 -67.21 -3.17 -13.11
C SER A 677 -66.56 -3.55 -11.75
N GLY A 678 -67.10 -3.37 -10.53
CA GLY A 678 -68.31 -2.68 -10.06
C GLY A 678 -68.78 -3.14 -8.65
N SER A 679 -69.31 -2.22 -7.82
CA SER A 679 -70.03 -2.44 -6.53
C SER A 679 -69.22 -3.00 -5.32
N ALA A 680 -69.52 -2.75 -4.03
CA ALA A 680 -70.56 -1.91 -3.37
C ALA A 680 -70.05 -1.33 -2.02
N THR A 681 -70.82 -0.42 -1.40
CA THR A 681 -70.50 0.25 -0.12
C THR A 681 -71.57 -0.06 0.95
N VAL A 682 -71.19 -0.52 2.16
CA VAL A 682 -72.08 -0.61 3.35
C VAL A 682 -71.28 -0.36 4.65
N VAL A 683 -71.94 0.29 5.61
CA VAL A 683 -71.54 0.66 7.00
C VAL A 683 -72.87 0.74 7.81
N PRO A 684 -72.97 0.54 9.15
CA PRO A 684 -72.06 0.06 10.21
C PRO A 684 -72.60 -1.19 10.96
N GLU A 685 -72.09 -1.48 12.17
CA GLU A 685 -72.80 -1.79 13.45
C GLU A 685 -72.13 -2.86 14.36
N GLU A 686 -72.56 -2.86 15.63
CA GLU A 686 -72.01 -3.58 16.79
C GLU A 686 -72.70 -4.94 17.04
N GLY A 687 -72.15 -5.78 17.96
CA GLY A 687 -73.00 -6.78 18.63
C GLY A 687 -72.33 -8.03 19.23
N GLY A 688 -72.01 -7.97 20.53
CA GLY A 688 -71.86 -9.17 21.39
C GLY A 688 -70.46 -9.80 21.51
N GLY A 689 -70.13 -10.49 22.62
CA GLY A 689 -70.94 -10.64 23.83
C GLY A 689 -70.43 -11.67 24.85
N LYS A 690 -69.56 -11.24 25.77
CA LYS A 690 -69.27 -11.83 27.12
C LYS A 690 -69.11 -13.36 27.24
N HIS A 691 -67.92 -13.81 27.66
CA HIS A 691 -67.75 -14.20 29.08
C HIS A 691 -66.28 -14.28 29.53
N ASN A 692 -66.02 -13.89 30.79
CA ASN A 692 -64.73 -14.04 31.48
C ASN A 692 -64.76 -15.26 32.44
N THR A 693 -63.57 -15.82 32.72
CA THR A 693 -63.02 -16.42 33.98
C THR A 693 -61.95 -17.48 33.63
N VAL A 694 -60.99 -17.90 34.46
CA VAL A 694 -60.81 -17.85 35.93
C VAL A 694 -59.35 -17.46 36.30
N THR A 695 -59.15 -16.85 37.47
CA THR A 695 -57.88 -16.71 38.22
C THR A 695 -58.16 -16.91 39.73
N PRO A 696 -57.16 -17.10 40.62
CA PRO A 696 -55.94 -17.91 40.55
C PRO A 696 -56.00 -19.04 41.65
N PRO A 697 -54.89 -19.41 42.32
CA PRO A 697 -54.75 -19.02 43.74
C PRO A 697 -53.34 -18.46 44.10
N VAL A 698 -53.06 -17.59 45.10
CA VAL A 698 -53.26 -17.56 46.59
C VAL A 698 -52.59 -18.77 47.33
N ILE A 699 -51.86 -18.69 48.47
CA ILE A 699 -51.83 -17.78 49.66
C ILE A 699 -50.41 -17.67 50.32
N ALA A 700 -50.00 -16.46 50.75
CA ALA A 700 -49.00 -16.09 51.81
C ALA A 700 -47.54 -16.66 51.72
N GLU A 701 -46.56 -16.41 52.62
CA GLU A 701 -46.51 -15.76 53.96
C GLU A 701 -45.13 -15.11 54.29
N LYS A 702 -45.07 -14.32 55.39
CA LYS A 702 -43.92 -13.85 56.22
C LYS A 702 -42.52 -13.50 55.62
N LYS A 703 -42.11 -12.25 55.89
CA LYS A 703 -41.00 -11.82 56.80
C LYS A 703 -39.72 -12.68 57.00
N ASP A 704 -38.60 -11.95 56.99
CA ASP A 704 -37.43 -12.03 57.89
C ASP A 704 -36.49 -13.27 57.90
N ASN A 705 -35.27 -13.04 57.40
CA ASN A 705 -33.98 -13.27 58.08
C ASN A 705 -33.41 -14.68 58.43
N VAL A 706 -32.19 -14.92 57.89
CA VAL A 706 -30.96 -15.27 58.66
C VAL A 706 -30.72 -16.72 59.18
N VAL A 707 -29.82 -17.42 58.45
CA VAL A 707 -28.62 -18.18 58.95
C VAL A 707 -28.77 -19.50 59.73
N SER A 708 -27.68 -20.29 59.66
CA SER A 708 -27.23 -21.40 60.54
C SER A 708 -27.35 -22.79 59.89
N LEU A 709 -26.43 -23.75 60.06
CA LEU A 709 -25.29 -23.92 61.00
C LEU A 709 -23.97 -24.07 60.20
N ARG A 710 -22.76 -23.64 60.61
CA ARG A 710 -22.05 -23.48 61.90
C ARG A 710 -21.13 -24.66 62.25
N SER A 711 -19.83 -24.33 62.38
CA SER A 711 -18.79 -25.09 63.09
C SER A 711 -18.04 -24.16 64.06
N VAL A 712 -16.88 -24.54 64.59
CA VAL A 712 -16.34 -24.00 65.87
C VAL A 712 -14.86 -23.60 65.85
N GLY A 713 -14.58 -22.31 66.10
CA GLY A 713 -13.47 -21.87 66.96
C GLY A 713 -12.32 -21.05 66.34
N ALA A 714 -11.65 -20.14 67.07
CA ALA A 714 -11.98 -19.53 68.39
C ALA A 714 -11.12 -18.29 68.72
N MET A 715 -11.71 -17.24 69.32
CA MET A 715 -11.15 -16.20 70.26
C MET A 715 -9.88 -15.39 69.87
N LYS A 716 -9.61 -14.13 70.29
CA LYS A 716 -10.24 -13.06 71.13
C LYS A 716 -9.68 -11.70 70.59
N LYS A 717 -10.48 -10.67 70.26
CA LYS A 717 -10.96 -9.51 71.09
C LYS A 717 -9.85 -8.63 71.74
N PRO A 718 -10.00 -7.28 71.87
CA PRO A 718 -11.02 -6.33 71.38
C PRO A 718 -10.44 -5.34 70.30
N THR A 719 -10.64 -4.01 70.14
CA THR A 719 -11.32 -2.88 70.86
C THR A 719 -11.43 -1.65 69.90
N GLU A 720 -12.35 -0.66 69.96
CA GLU A 720 -13.84 -0.69 70.14
C GLU A 720 -14.52 0.70 69.71
N ALA A 721 -14.45 1.15 68.43
CA ALA A 721 -15.46 2.04 67.74
C ALA A 721 -15.27 3.63 67.62
N PRO A 722 -16.25 4.52 67.18
CA PRO A 722 -16.04 5.42 65.99
C PRO A 722 -16.72 6.86 65.90
N GLY A 723 -16.42 7.66 64.84
CA GLY A 723 -17.47 8.35 64.01
C GLY A 723 -17.67 9.90 63.97
N LYS A 724 -17.93 10.42 62.73
CA LYS A 724 -18.69 11.64 62.27
C LYS A 724 -18.24 13.11 62.60
N LEU A 725 -18.08 13.91 61.52
CA LEU A 725 -18.63 15.27 61.13
C LEU A 725 -18.95 16.37 62.19
N PRO A 726 -19.07 17.70 61.85
CA PRO A 726 -18.89 18.45 60.57
C PRO A 726 -18.14 19.84 60.69
N VAL A 727 -18.35 20.76 59.71
CA VAL A 727 -18.27 22.27 59.77
C VAL A 727 -16.99 23.00 59.27
N SER A 728 -17.21 24.11 58.50
CA SER A 728 -16.26 25.17 58.03
C SER A 728 -16.64 26.52 58.70
N PRO A 729 -15.78 27.58 58.87
CA PRO A 729 -14.81 28.18 57.91
C PRO A 729 -13.43 28.51 58.55
N GLY A 730 -12.49 29.32 58.02
CA GLY A 730 -12.31 29.98 56.71
C GLY A 730 -12.07 31.52 56.75
N VAL A 731 -11.55 32.09 55.63
CA VAL A 731 -11.33 33.54 55.31
C VAL A 731 -10.04 34.23 55.84
N THR A 732 -9.44 35.10 55.00
CA THR A 732 -8.17 35.89 55.14
C THR A 732 -6.85 35.09 55.20
N GLY A 733 -5.71 35.56 54.66
CA GLY A 733 -5.45 36.73 53.80
C GLY A 733 -3.97 36.83 53.34
N HIS A 734 -3.71 37.52 52.23
CA HIS A 734 -2.36 37.95 51.75
C HIS A 734 -1.92 39.29 52.41
N PRO A 735 -0.67 39.79 52.25
CA PRO A 735 0.55 39.22 51.62
C PRO A 735 1.80 39.23 52.55
N GLY A 736 2.98 38.81 52.07
CA GLY A 736 4.25 39.04 52.77
C GLY A 736 5.50 38.47 52.07
N THR A 737 6.47 39.32 51.73
CA THR A 737 7.76 38.99 51.08
C THR A 737 8.88 38.68 52.08
N ALA A 738 9.79 37.74 51.77
CA ALA A 738 11.27 37.87 51.86
C ALA A 738 12.00 36.50 51.84
N ASP A 739 13.26 36.49 51.40
CA ASP A 739 14.10 35.30 51.27
C ASP A 739 14.59 34.70 52.61
N SER A 740 14.74 33.37 52.64
CA SER A 740 15.83 32.73 53.40
C SER A 740 16.18 31.34 52.83
N VAL A 741 17.47 31.02 52.83
CA VAL A 741 18.00 29.72 52.34
C VAL A 741 17.69 28.63 53.37
N GLN A 742 17.13 27.50 52.93
CA GLN A 742 17.08 26.27 53.72
C GLN A 742 17.95 25.15 53.14
N THR A 743 18.55 24.38 54.04
CA THR A 743 19.51 23.31 53.76
C THR A 743 18.82 21.97 53.53
N MET A 744 19.43 21.13 52.68
CA MET A 744 18.95 19.77 52.40
C MET A 744 18.88 18.88 53.68
N PRO A 745 17.76 18.19 53.94
CA PRO A 745 17.64 17.26 55.08
C PRO A 745 18.61 16.08 55.04
N ASP A 746 19.00 15.58 56.22
CA ASP A 746 20.04 14.56 56.39
C ASP A 746 19.75 13.19 55.75
N ALA A 747 18.50 12.90 55.38
CA ALA A 747 18.14 11.72 54.61
C ALA A 747 18.95 11.57 53.30
N LEU A 748 19.36 12.68 52.69
CA LEU A 748 20.16 12.69 51.45
C LEU A 748 21.68 12.48 51.68
N LYS A 749 22.19 12.56 52.91
CA LYS A 749 23.61 12.26 53.19
C LYS A 749 23.90 10.76 53.22
N ALA A 750 22.90 9.92 53.53
CA ALA A 750 23.05 8.48 53.70
C ALA A 750 23.38 7.72 52.39
N LEU A 751 23.05 8.27 51.22
CA LEU A 751 23.27 7.63 49.92
C LEU A 751 24.70 7.79 49.36
N ARG A 752 25.55 8.62 49.96
CA ARG A 752 26.86 9.00 49.39
C ARG A 752 27.97 7.96 49.57
N ASN A 753 27.84 7.03 50.53
CA ASN A 753 28.95 6.17 50.97
C ASN A 753 28.70 4.65 50.74
N ARG A 754 28.61 4.22 49.48
CA ARG A 754 28.90 2.83 49.08
C ARG A 754 29.84 2.82 47.88
N HIS A 755 30.93 2.06 47.97
CA HIS A 755 31.85 1.86 46.85
C HIS A 755 31.28 0.84 45.86
N HIS A 756 31.51 1.05 44.57
CA HIS A 756 31.28 0.04 43.54
C HIS A 756 32.52 -0.07 42.64
N VAL A 757 32.72 -1.25 42.05
CA VAL A 757 33.90 -1.56 41.25
C VAL A 757 33.75 -0.93 39.85
N PRO A 758 34.81 -0.40 39.20
CA PRO A 758 34.68 0.25 37.90
C PRO A 758 34.50 -0.76 36.77
N GLU A 759 33.30 -0.80 36.18
CA GLU A 759 33.09 -1.31 34.82
C GLU A 759 33.48 -0.24 33.78
N PRO A 760 33.90 -0.63 32.56
CA PRO A 760 34.39 0.33 31.56
C PRO A 760 33.28 1.21 30.98
N PRO A 761 33.56 2.49 30.68
CA PRO A 761 32.55 3.43 30.18
C PRO A 761 32.16 3.15 28.73
N VAL A 762 30.85 2.95 28.50
CA VAL A 762 30.26 2.90 27.15
C VAL A 762 30.35 4.28 26.50
N ALA A 763 30.80 4.33 25.24
CA ALA A 763 31.13 5.59 24.57
C ALA A 763 29.89 6.37 24.09
N SER A 764 29.74 7.61 24.56
CA SER A 764 28.82 8.59 23.95
C SER A 764 29.46 9.18 22.68
N PRO A 765 28.72 9.39 21.57
CA PRO A 765 29.26 9.98 20.34
C PRO A 765 29.97 11.33 20.55
N LEU A 766 29.41 12.19 21.41
CA LEU A 766 30.02 13.48 21.77
C LEU A 766 31.37 13.33 22.48
N SER A 767 31.57 12.26 23.26
CA SER A 767 32.84 12.00 23.96
C SER A 767 33.98 11.62 23.01
N MET A 768 33.67 11.01 21.86
CA MET A 768 34.67 10.68 20.84
C MET A 768 35.10 11.93 20.07
N LEU A 769 34.15 12.79 19.68
CA LEU A 769 34.42 14.09 19.04
C LEU A 769 35.30 15.01 19.91
N HIS A 770 35.02 15.09 21.21
CA HIS A 770 35.82 15.89 22.13
C HIS A 770 37.26 15.35 22.29
N ARG A 771 37.46 14.04 22.16
CA ARG A 771 38.77 13.36 22.26
C ARG A 771 39.58 13.47 20.97
N ALA A 772 38.92 13.54 19.82
CA ALA A 772 39.56 13.77 18.52
C ALA A 772 40.18 15.18 18.44
N ARG A 773 39.48 16.22 18.92
CA ARG A 773 39.94 17.63 18.94
C ARG A 773 41.18 17.91 19.83
N GLN A 774 41.74 16.92 20.51
CA GLN A 774 42.81 17.12 21.51
C GLN A 774 44.09 16.29 21.28
N ARG A 775 44.24 15.62 20.12
CA ARG A 775 45.47 14.87 19.79
C ARG A 775 46.45 15.71 18.96
N PRO A 776 47.71 15.89 19.39
CA PRO A 776 48.77 16.44 18.55
C PRO A 776 49.26 15.40 17.53
N ALA A 777 49.85 15.84 16.42
CA ALA A 777 50.38 14.97 15.38
C ALA A 777 51.76 14.39 15.73
N SER A 778 51.98 13.11 15.40
CA SER A 778 53.28 12.42 15.39
C SER A 778 53.27 11.34 14.30
N SER A 779 54.44 10.80 13.96
CA SER A 779 54.77 10.31 12.61
C SER A 779 54.76 8.78 12.37
N GLU A 780 54.63 8.42 11.08
CA GLU A 780 55.10 7.20 10.39
C GLU A 780 54.38 5.84 10.56
N SER A 781 54.25 5.13 9.40
CA SER A 781 53.93 3.69 9.15
C SER A 781 52.72 3.06 9.87
N ASP A 782 51.79 2.34 9.23
CA ASP A 782 51.88 1.52 8.00
C ASP A 782 50.54 1.49 7.21
N PRO A 783 50.50 0.96 5.96
CA PRO A 783 49.29 0.97 5.12
C PRO A 783 48.52 -0.37 5.11
N GLN A 784 47.19 -0.33 5.31
CA GLN A 784 46.15 -1.16 4.64
C GLN A 784 44.80 -1.07 5.38
N THR A 785 43.85 -0.31 4.84
CA THR A 785 42.42 -0.66 4.58
C THR A 785 41.63 0.64 4.38
N GLU A 786 41.28 0.95 3.13
CA GLU A 786 40.30 1.98 2.78
C GLU A 786 39.09 1.31 2.14
N GLU A 787 37.88 1.57 2.64
CA GLU A 787 36.65 1.32 1.89
C GLU A 787 35.58 2.39 2.25
N ASN A 788 35.70 3.54 1.58
CA ASN A 788 34.66 4.50 1.24
C ASN A 788 33.48 4.71 2.22
N GLY A 789 33.72 5.51 3.26
CA GLY A 789 32.69 6.43 3.78
C GLY A 789 32.81 7.78 3.05
N GLY A 790 31.75 8.27 2.42
CA GLY A 790 31.81 9.50 1.62
C GLY A 790 31.98 10.77 2.49
N GLU A 791 33.09 11.49 2.30
CA GLU A 791 33.34 12.76 2.98
C GLU A 791 32.66 13.95 2.29
N SER A 792 31.90 14.74 3.05
CA SER A 792 31.39 16.04 2.59
C SER A 792 32.49 17.09 2.67
N MET A 793 33.02 17.55 1.52
CA MET A 793 34.06 18.58 1.48
C MET A 793 33.55 19.95 1.96
N ASN A 794 33.91 20.34 3.19
CA ASN A 794 33.82 21.73 3.63
C ASN A 794 34.93 22.55 2.96
N LEU A 795 34.57 23.30 1.91
CA LEU A 795 35.47 24.21 1.20
C LEU A 795 35.57 25.56 1.91
N ASP A 796 36.54 25.69 2.83
CA ASP A 796 36.96 26.99 3.37
C ASP A 796 37.59 27.85 2.25
N MET A 797 36.78 28.68 1.60
CA MET A 797 37.22 29.69 0.65
C MET A 797 37.83 30.91 1.36
N LYS A 798 39.00 31.36 0.88
CA LYS A 798 39.61 32.60 1.36
C LYS A 798 39.63 33.65 0.26
N VAL A 799 38.95 34.76 0.51
CA VAL A 799 38.82 35.90 -0.43
C VAL A 799 39.78 37.03 -0.02
N THR A 800 40.46 37.61 -1.01
CA THR A 800 41.47 38.66 -0.84
C THR A 800 41.36 39.67 -1.96
N ALA A 801 41.20 40.96 -1.64
CA ALA A 801 41.16 42.02 -2.64
C ALA A 801 42.56 42.31 -3.20
N LEU A 802 42.63 42.49 -4.52
CA LEU A 802 43.84 42.87 -5.26
C LEU A 802 43.91 44.40 -5.44
N PRO A 803 45.11 44.97 -5.68
CA PRO A 803 45.30 46.44 -5.75
C PRO A 803 44.61 47.13 -6.94
N ASP A 804 44.11 46.38 -7.91
CA ASP A 804 43.35 46.82 -9.08
C ASP A 804 41.83 46.85 -8.86
N GLY A 805 41.35 46.39 -7.69
CA GLY A 805 39.94 46.25 -7.35
C GLY A 805 39.35 44.86 -7.63
N GLY A 806 40.13 43.92 -8.16
CA GLY A 806 39.70 42.52 -8.30
C GLY A 806 39.61 41.79 -6.96
N LEU A 807 38.85 40.69 -6.93
CA LEU A 807 38.81 39.76 -5.79
C LEU A 807 39.49 38.44 -6.19
N SER A 808 40.57 38.09 -5.51
CA SER A 808 41.24 36.79 -5.60
C SER A 808 40.65 35.83 -4.57
N VAL A 809 40.11 34.71 -5.04
CA VAL A 809 39.61 33.62 -4.19
C VAL A 809 40.58 32.45 -4.27
N THR A 810 41.00 31.90 -3.13
CA THR A 810 41.84 30.70 -3.06
C THR A 810 41.22 29.63 -2.18
N THR A 811 41.27 28.39 -2.67
CA THR A 811 40.81 27.17 -1.99
C THR A 811 42.00 26.30 -1.63
N ALA A 812 42.00 25.70 -0.44
CA ALA A 812 43.15 24.96 0.10
C ALA A 812 43.21 23.50 -0.39
N GLY A 813 43.28 23.28 -1.71
CA GLY A 813 43.52 21.97 -2.33
C GLY A 813 44.99 21.76 -2.73
N LYS A 814 45.50 20.53 -2.62
CA LYS A 814 46.80 20.17 -3.21
C LYS A 814 46.62 19.91 -4.72
N PRO A 815 47.43 20.50 -5.61
CA PRO A 815 47.43 20.10 -7.01
C PRO A 815 48.03 18.70 -7.16
N VAL A 816 47.32 17.81 -7.85
CA VAL A 816 47.82 16.49 -8.24
C VAL A 816 48.46 16.60 -9.61
N THR A 817 49.79 16.61 -9.68
CA THR A 817 50.50 16.43 -10.95
C THR A 817 50.55 14.94 -11.31
N PRO A 818 49.99 14.50 -12.45
CA PRO A 818 50.06 13.11 -12.89
C PRO A 818 51.51 12.71 -13.16
N LYS A 819 51.86 11.45 -12.91
CA LYS A 819 53.25 10.96 -13.02
C LYS A 819 53.52 10.22 -14.32
N THR A 820 52.48 9.90 -15.09
CA THR A 820 52.57 9.21 -16.38
C THR A 820 51.70 9.90 -17.45
N PRO A 821 52.03 9.75 -18.75
CA PRO A 821 51.22 10.32 -19.84
C PRO A 821 49.80 9.73 -19.92
N ASP A 822 49.64 8.45 -19.60
CA ASP A 822 48.36 7.75 -19.68
C ASP A 822 47.35 8.25 -18.64
N GLU A 823 47.82 8.60 -17.43
CA GLU A 823 46.99 9.26 -16.40
C GLU A 823 46.47 10.62 -16.88
N ALA A 824 47.31 11.41 -17.57
CA ALA A 824 46.91 12.71 -18.12
C ALA A 824 45.86 12.57 -19.25
N HIS A 825 45.98 11.56 -20.10
CA HIS A 825 44.93 11.24 -21.09
C HIS A 825 43.63 10.74 -20.42
N GLY A 826 43.69 10.16 -19.23
CA GLY A 826 42.52 9.82 -18.41
C GLY A 826 41.80 11.07 -17.90
N THR A 827 42.49 11.96 -17.20
CA THR A 827 41.89 13.18 -16.63
C THR A 827 41.40 14.15 -17.70
N HIS A 828 42.11 14.32 -18.82
CA HIS A 828 41.61 15.13 -19.93
C HIS A 828 40.33 14.56 -20.57
N ARG A 829 40.14 13.23 -20.60
CA ARG A 829 38.88 12.64 -21.07
C ARG A 829 37.73 12.82 -20.08
N GLN A 830 37.98 12.69 -18.78
CA GLN A 830 36.93 12.95 -17.78
C GLN A 830 36.50 14.41 -17.79
N LEU A 831 37.45 15.35 -17.83
CA LEU A 831 37.12 16.79 -17.93
C LEU A 831 36.34 17.13 -19.21
N ALA A 832 36.74 16.57 -20.36
CA ALA A 832 35.99 16.76 -21.61
C ALA A 832 34.57 16.17 -21.54
N GLN A 833 34.38 15.02 -20.89
CA GLN A 833 33.05 14.43 -20.68
C GLN A 833 32.21 15.21 -19.65
N GLU A 834 32.83 15.84 -18.66
CA GLU A 834 32.13 16.73 -17.72
C GLU A 834 31.73 18.05 -18.40
N GLU A 835 32.58 18.65 -19.25
CA GLU A 835 32.22 19.82 -20.08
C GLU A 835 31.10 19.49 -21.09
N GLU A 836 31.20 18.36 -21.80
CA GLU A 836 30.16 17.87 -22.73
C GLU A 836 28.81 17.69 -22.00
N ASN A 837 28.82 17.07 -20.82
CA ASN A 837 27.63 16.84 -20.00
C ASN A 837 27.05 18.13 -19.38
N ILE A 838 27.89 19.13 -19.08
CA ILE A 838 27.45 20.46 -18.63
C ILE A 838 26.77 21.23 -19.77
N LEU A 839 27.30 21.17 -20.99
CA LEU A 839 26.70 21.80 -22.17
C LEU A 839 25.35 21.15 -22.54
N ILE A 840 25.28 19.81 -22.54
CA ILE A 840 24.06 19.05 -22.84
C ILE A 840 22.92 19.30 -21.82
N HIS A 841 23.25 19.69 -20.59
CA HIS A 841 22.28 19.93 -19.50
C HIS A 841 22.15 21.41 -19.09
N ARG A 842 22.60 22.33 -19.94
CA ARG A 842 22.47 23.77 -19.71
C ARG A 842 21.03 24.25 -19.91
N HIS A 843 20.57 25.17 -19.06
CA HIS A 843 19.24 25.77 -19.18
C HIS A 843 19.22 26.94 -20.18
N ALA A 844 18.11 27.09 -20.92
CA ALA A 844 17.99 28.12 -21.97
C ALA A 844 17.99 29.58 -21.46
N ASP A 845 17.73 29.80 -20.16
CA ASP A 845 17.75 31.12 -19.52
C ASP A 845 19.16 31.53 -19.02
N ASP A 846 20.17 30.68 -19.23
CA ASP A 846 21.51 30.86 -18.67
C ASP A 846 22.35 31.88 -19.50
N PRO A 847 23.14 32.79 -18.90
CA PRO A 847 23.83 33.84 -19.64
C PRO A 847 24.81 33.31 -20.71
N GLY A 848 24.52 33.59 -21.98
CA GLY A 848 25.33 33.12 -23.11
C GLY A 848 25.06 31.67 -23.53
N TYR A 849 23.81 31.21 -23.41
CA TYR A 849 23.27 30.04 -24.11
C TYR A 849 23.09 30.33 -25.62
N ASP A 850 23.34 29.34 -26.49
CA ASP A 850 23.11 29.43 -27.94
C ASP A 850 22.24 28.24 -28.43
N GLU A 851 21.36 28.46 -29.42
CA GLU A 851 20.49 27.40 -29.95
C GLU A 851 21.27 26.24 -30.60
N ASN A 852 22.53 26.48 -30.96
CA ASN A 852 23.44 25.46 -31.50
C ASN A 852 23.92 24.45 -30.45
N ASP A 853 23.81 24.72 -29.14
CA ASP A 853 24.31 23.82 -28.08
C ASP A 853 23.55 22.46 -28.07
N HIS A 854 22.34 22.41 -28.60
CA HIS A 854 21.58 21.15 -28.79
C HIS A 854 22.08 20.25 -29.93
N TYR A 855 22.86 20.78 -30.88
CA TYR A 855 23.27 20.07 -32.11
C TYR A 855 24.76 19.65 -32.09
N TYR A 856 25.31 19.41 -30.89
CA TYR A 856 26.74 19.11 -30.69
C TYR A 856 27.23 17.90 -31.52
N TYR A 857 26.36 16.90 -31.76
CA TYR A 857 26.68 15.70 -32.55
C TYR A 857 26.79 15.91 -34.06
N ASP A 858 26.30 17.02 -34.62
CA ASP A 858 26.30 17.27 -36.07
C ASP A 858 27.57 18.02 -36.57
N ARG A 859 28.56 18.26 -35.69
CA ARG A 859 29.86 18.83 -36.06
C ARG A 859 30.86 17.72 -36.43
N GLU A 860 31.19 17.60 -37.71
CA GLU A 860 32.28 16.72 -38.15
C GLU A 860 33.64 17.18 -37.56
N PRO A 861 34.53 16.26 -37.16
CA PRO A 861 35.78 16.60 -36.49
C PRO A 861 36.88 17.02 -37.49
N GLU A 862 37.02 18.34 -37.72
CA GLU A 862 38.22 18.89 -38.38
C GLU A 862 39.42 18.97 -37.41
N LEU A 863 40.26 17.92 -37.48
CA LEU A 863 41.66 17.80 -36.99
C LEU A 863 41.92 17.80 -35.47
#